data_AF-A0A2T7LUZ5-F1
#
_entry.id   AF-A0A2T7LUZ5-F1
#
_cell.length_a   1.000
_cell.length_b   1.000
_cell.length_c   1.000
_cell.angle_alpha   90.00
_cell.angle_beta   90.00
_cell.angle_gamma   90.00
#
_symmetry.space_group_name_H-M   'P 1'
#
loop_
_entity.id
_entity.type
_entity.pdbx_description
1 polymer ?
#
loop_
_entity_poly.entity_id
_entity_poly.type
_entity_poly.pdbx_seq_one_letter_code
_entity_poly.pdbx_strand_id
1 'polypeptide(L)'
;MTRAEQPTVVSPTSDTLAADSRERAVRALLRIPPLKRLWSAQLVGGIGDALALLVLVLLSLQAAVLEGSFGTGYRGAAFAVAAVFGARILSTLFFGAVLLGPLTSLTGPGGKLDRRWLMIGVDGLRLALLVVAPLWIDWTPDKALMMILITVFVTGAGERLWAVAKDSAAPALLPGPPLEGAAVRPLPDHLDALRRLSLRTSFLAVPAAAVVLLVATLVGNLLGSGLEWFSFHQAALGSYVAAGLFSASISTLYFLEFPADRTPRPRSPLEGLRRPATGTGPDKGRTGAVPLLVAVCASVAGAIAAAAAVSVLHAYDLGGGPATFALLILGLTGGTALGIRTARHVLPTLSRRRLLALATAVTGLALLALGLVPDTATGIAIALLAGYAAGVAANTGHTLIDQETEAFRQARTTEHLQAVVRVLVALGAVAGPLLAAAIGRHRLVAGDFVFAHGGAAFTLMLLGALLLPVAAFVLARTDDRAGVPLRRDLREALRGDEPAVGPAATGFFLALEGGDGAGKSTQVEALADWIRSKGHEVVVTREPGATPIGKRLRSILLDVSSAGLSNRAEALLYAADRAEHVDSVVRPALERGAIVISDRYIDSSVAYQGAGRDLAPTEIARISRWATSGLVPHLTVLLDVDPATARERFTEAPDRLESEPAEFHERVRSGFLTLAAADPTRYLVVDAGQEPESITTVVRHRLDQLLPLSEAEIEAIEEARRKAEEEARRKAEEEAARKAEEERLEKERQEQLARLRAEEEERKQRELEEARRREAERQAEEARQRAEEARRRAE
;
A
#
# COMPACT_ATOMS: atom_id res chain seq x y z
N MET A 1 -49.28 -15.83 9.44
CA MET A 1 -48.18 -14.98 9.93
C MET A 1 -48.53 -13.53 9.69
N THR A 2 -48.70 -12.77 10.76
CA THR A 2 -48.99 -11.33 10.69
C THR A 2 -47.70 -10.55 10.45
N ARG A 3 -47.80 -9.29 10.01
CA ARG A 3 -46.67 -8.39 9.69
C ARG A 3 -45.71 -8.13 10.87
N ALA A 4 -46.04 -8.62 12.07
CA ALA A 4 -45.24 -8.56 13.29
C ALA A 4 -44.32 -9.77 13.52
N GLU A 5 -44.46 -10.85 12.74
CA GLU A 5 -43.65 -12.09 12.88
C GLU A 5 -42.51 -12.21 11.86
N GLN A 6 -42.24 -11.16 11.07
CA GLN A 6 -41.05 -11.15 10.22
C GLN A 6 -39.83 -10.76 11.07
N PRO A 7 -38.80 -11.63 11.19
CA PRO A 7 -37.57 -11.20 11.83
C PRO A 7 -37.00 -10.02 11.05
N THR A 8 -36.63 -8.97 11.77
CA THR A 8 -35.88 -7.82 11.27
C THR A 8 -34.54 -8.31 10.72
N VAL A 9 -34.47 -8.56 9.40
CA VAL A 9 -33.19 -8.81 8.74
C VAL A 9 -32.48 -7.48 8.59
N VAL A 10 -31.72 -7.12 9.62
CA VAL A 10 -30.62 -6.16 9.51
C VAL A 10 -29.38 -6.83 10.09
N SER A 11 -28.54 -7.36 9.19
CA SER A 11 -27.13 -7.61 9.49
C SER A 11 -26.28 -6.69 8.61
N PRO A 12 -25.40 -5.85 9.17
CA PRO A 12 -24.46 -5.05 8.41
C PRO A 12 -23.22 -5.91 8.08
N THR A 13 -23.39 -6.91 7.22
CA THR A 13 -22.27 -7.63 6.56
C THR A 13 -22.55 -7.84 5.07
N SER A 14 -23.35 -6.96 4.47
CA SER A 14 -23.99 -7.18 3.16
C SER A 14 -23.05 -7.11 1.96
N ASP A 15 -22.03 -6.26 1.96
CA ASP A 15 -21.36 -5.88 0.71
C ASP A 15 -20.33 -6.91 0.24
N THR A 16 -19.58 -7.51 1.17
CA THR A 16 -18.65 -8.61 0.88
C THR A 16 -19.41 -9.88 0.48
N LEU A 17 -20.51 -10.19 1.16
CA LEU A 17 -21.40 -11.30 0.83
C LEU A 17 -22.13 -11.07 -0.51
N ALA A 18 -22.54 -9.83 -0.82
CA ALA A 18 -23.17 -9.49 -2.10
C ALA A 18 -22.16 -9.50 -3.26
N ALA A 19 -20.94 -9.03 -3.06
CA ALA A 19 -19.87 -9.12 -4.06
C ALA A 19 -19.49 -10.58 -4.34
N ASP A 20 -19.34 -11.40 -3.29
CA ASP A 20 -19.09 -12.83 -3.41
C ASP A 20 -20.27 -13.58 -4.09
N SER A 21 -21.51 -13.21 -3.77
CA SER A 21 -22.71 -13.73 -4.45
C SER A 21 -22.72 -13.39 -5.95
N ARG A 22 -22.38 -12.15 -6.33
CA ARG A 22 -22.26 -11.71 -7.73
C ARG A 22 -21.18 -12.47 -8.48
N GLU A 23 -20.05 -12.74 -7.85
CA GLU A 23 -18.93 -13.47 -8.46
C GLU A 23 -19.23 -14.96 -8.61
N ARG A 24 -19.88 -15.56 -7.61
CA ARG A 24 -20.43 -16.92 -7.69
C ARG A 24 -21.44 -17.06 -8.82
N ALA A 25 -22.30 -16.07 -9.04
CA ALA A 25 -23.28 -16.09 -10.14
C ALA A 25 -22.59 -16.18 -11.52
N VAL A 26 -21.52 -15.40 -11.75
CA VAL A 26 -20.76 -15.47 -13.01
C VAL A 26 -20.08 -16.83 -13.19
N ARG A 27 -19.46 -17.37 -12.13
CA ARG A 27 -18.83 -18.70 -12.19
C ARG A 27 -19.85 -19.82 -12.42
N ALA A 28 -21.05 -19.70 -11.84
CA ALA A 28 -22.13 -20.66 -12.00
C ALA A 28 -22.62 -20.71 -13.46
N LEU A 29 -22.76 -19.55 -14.11
CA LEU A 29 -23.12 -19.48 -15.53
C LEU A 29 -22.14 -20.24 -16.42
N LEU A 30 -20.83 -20.09 -16.21
CA LEU A 30 -19.79 -20.78 -16.99
C LEU A 30 -19.75 -22.31 -16.78
N ARG A 31 -20.52 -22.87 -15.83
CA ARG A 31 -20.67 -24.32 -15.68
C ARG A 31 -21.67 -24.91 -16.68
N ILE A 32 -22.54 -24.08 -17.27
CA ILE A 32 -23.53 -24.50 -18.27
C ILE A 32 -22.79 -24.75 -19.60
N PRO A 33 -22.76 -25.98 -20.13
CA PRO A 33 -21.94 -26.32 -21.30
C PRO A 33 -22.16 -25.45 -22.55
N PRO A 34 -23.40 -25.20 -23.04
CA PRO A 34 -23.61 -24.36 -24.21
C PRO A 34 -23.19 -22.90 -23.96
N LEU A 35 -23.41 -22.39 -22.75
CA LEU A 35 -22.99 -21.04 -22.37
C LEU A 35 -21.46 -20.94 -22.32
N LYS A 36 -20.78 -21.94 -21.75
CA LYS A 36 -19.32 -22.04 -21.73
C LYS A 36 -18.76 -22.03 -23.15
N ARG A 37 -19.31 -22.82 -24.08
CA ARG A 37 -18.89 -22.84 -25.49
C ARG A 37 -19.07 -21.49 -26.16
N LEU A 38 -20.23 -20.85 -25.98
CA LEU A 38 -20.48 -19.51 -26.54
C LEU A 38 -19.49 -18.46 -26.00
N TRP A 39 -19.18 -18.52 -24.71
CA TRP A 39 -18.20 -17.61 -24.10
C TRP A 39 -16.74 -17.93 -24.46
N SER A 40 -16.41 -19.21 -24.71
CA SER A 40 -15.13 -19.58 -25.30
C SER A 40 -14.99 -19.03 -26.71
N ALA A 41 -16.02 -19.13 -27.55
CA ALA A 41 -16.05 -18.51 -28.87
C ALA A 41 -15.94 -16.97 -28.78
N GLN A 42 -16.67 -16.34 -27.85
CA GLN A 42 -16.56 -14.89 -27.60
C GLN A 42 -15.13 -14.48 -27.22
N LEU A 43 -14.48 -15.24 -26.33
CA LEU A 43 -13.14 -14.90 -25.87
C LEU A 43 -12.13 -15.05 -27.02
N VAL A 44 -12.15 -16.17 -27.73
CA VAL A 44 -11.22 -16.43 -28.85
C VAL A 44 -11.45 -15.45 -29.99
N GLY A 45 -12.70 -15.25 -30.42
CA GLY A 45 -13.06 -14.28 -31.46
C GLY A 45 -12.80 -12.84 -31.03
N GLY A 46 -12.95 -12.53 -29.74
CA GLY A 46 -12.60 -11.22 -29.17
C GLY A 46 -11.09 -10.95 -29.19
N ILE A 47 -10.25 -11.96 -28.86
CA ILE A 47 -8.79 -11.87 -28.99
C ILE A 47 -8.42 -11.69 -30.47
N GLY A 48 -9.04 -12.47 -31.36
CA GLY A 48 -8.86 -12.33 -32.81
C GLY A 48 -9.23 -10.95 -33.33
N ASP A 49 -10.33 -10.36 -32.86
CA ASP A 49 -10.77 -9.01 -33.21
C ASP A 49 -9.80 -7.93 -32.72
N ALA A 50 -9.39 -7.99 -31.45
CA ALA A 50 -8.44 -7.03 -30.91
C ALA A 50 -7.08 -7.14 -31.64
N LEU A 51 -6.60 -8.36 -31.91
CA LEU A 51 -5.38 -8.60 -32.67
C LEU A 51 -5.49 -8.08 -34.10
N ALA A 52 -6.62 -8.34 -34.77
CA ALA A 52 -6.89 -7.82 -36.11
C ALA A 52 -6.82 -6.30 -36.15
N LEU A 53 -7.39 -5.59 -35.17
CA LEU A 53 -7.30 -4.14 -35.10
C LEU A 53 -5.85 -3.67 -34.95
N LEU A 54 -5.07 -4.27 -34.05
CA LEU A 54 -3.66 -3.91 -33.86
C LEU A 54 -2.82 -4.15 -35.12
N VAL A 55 -3.04 -5.26 -35.81
CA VAL A 55 -2.37 -5.60 -37.07
C VAL A 55 -2.77 -4.65 -38.20
N LEU A 56 -4.06 -4.34 -38.34
CA LEU A 56 -4.54 -3.42 -39.37
C LEU A 56 -4.03 -1.99 -39.14
N VAL A 57 -3.81 -1.58 -37.89
CA VAL A 57 -3.09 -0.32 -37.58
C VAL A 57 -1.66 -0.38 -38.14
N LEU A 58 -0.90 -1.45 -37.90
CA LEU A 58 0.48 -1.59 -38.42
C LEU A 58 0.51 -1.61 -39.96
N LEU A 59 -0.37 -2.40 -40.60
CA LEU A 59 -0.48 -2.47 -42.06
C LEU A 59 -0.90 -1.12 -42.66
N SER A 60 -1.82 -0.39 -42.01
CA SER A 60 -2.23 0.95 -42.48
C SER A 60 -1.08 1.96 -42.41
N LEU A 61 -0.24 1.86 -41.37
CA LEU A 61 0.92 2.72 -41.22
C LEU A 61 1.95 2.44 -42.32
N GLN A 62 2.23 1.15 -42.58
CA GLN A 62 3.11 0.72 -43.65
C GLN A 62 2.59 1.20 -45.02
N ALA A 63 1.31 0.97 -45.32
CA ALA A 63 0.69 1.39 -46.58
C ALA A 63 0.71 2.91 -46.76
N ALA A 64 0.35 3.68 -45.72
CA ALA A 64 0.35 5.15 -45.79
C ALA A 64 1.74 5.74 -46.03
N VAL A 65 2.79 5.12 -45.47
CA VAL A 65 4.17 5.55 -45.68
C VAL A 65 4.64 5.23 -47.10
N LEU A 66 4.28 4.06 -47.64
CA LEU A 66 4.64 3.65 -49.01
C LEU A 66 3.93 4.48 -50.08
N GLU A 67 2.63 4.70 -49.92
CA GLU A 67 1.79 5.45 -50.87
C GLU A 67 1.99 6.98 -50.74
N GLY A 68 2.47 7.46 -49.59
CA GLY A 68 2.52 8.89 -49.26
C GLY A 68 1.14 9.50 -48.98
N SER A 69 0.15 8.67 -48.62
CA SER A 69 -1.22 9.09 -48.36
C SER A 69 -1.31 10.08 -47.20
N PHE A 70 -2.24 11.03 -47.28
CA PHE A 70 -2.42 12.11 -46.30
C PHE A 70 -1.19 13.02 -46.11
N GLY A 71 -0.28 13.03 -47.09
CA GLY A 71 0.96 13.81 -47.09
C GLY A 71 2.15 13.00 -46.59
N THR A 72 3.36 13.37 -47.03
CA THR A 72 4.58 12.64 -46.68
C THR A 72 5.00 12.89 -45.22
N GLY A 73 5.56 11.86 -44.60
CA GLY A 73 6.15 11.93 -43.26
C GLY A 73 5.17 11.69 -42.09
N TYR A 74 5.54 12.17 -40.91
CA TYR A 74 4.91 11.77 -39.64
C TYR A 74 3.41 12.11 -39.53
N ARG A 75 2.98 13.22 -40.16
CA ARG A 75 1.57 13.65 -40.12
C ARG A 75 0.65 12.68 -40.86
N GLY A 76 1.04 12.24 -42.07
CA GLY A 76 0.27 11.27 -42.85
C GLY A 76 0.14 9.93 -42.12
N ALA A 77 1.24 9.46 -41.53
CA ALA A 77 1.26 8.28 -40.65
C ALA A 77 0.25 8.40 -39.49
N ALA A 78 0.23 9.54 -38.79
CA ALA A 78 -0.70 9.76 -37.69
C ALA A 78 -2.18 9.84 -38.14
N PHE A 79 -2.45 10.43 -39.31
CA PHE A 79 -3.78 10.43 -39.91
C PHE A 79 -4.24 9.03 -40.33
N ALA A 80 -3.35 8.18 -40.84
CA ALA A 80 -3.68 6.80 -41.17
C ALA A 80 -4.14 6.01 -39.93
N VAL A 81 -3.43 6.16 -38.81
CA VAL A 81 -3.84 5.56 -37.52
C VAL A 81 -5.21 6.09 -37.08
N ALA A 82 -5.44 7.42 -37.17
CA ALA A 82 -6.75 8.01 -36.87
C ALA A 82 -7.86 7.45 -37.77
N ALA A 83 -7.59 7.24 -39.06
CA ALA A 83 -8.54 6.73 -40.03
C ALA A 83 -8.94 5.27 -39.74
N VAL A 84 -8.02 4.43 -39.25
CA VAL A 84 -8.34 3.05 -38.81
C VAL A 84 -9.33 3.07 -37.64
N PHE A 85 -9.05 3.84 -36.58
CA PHE A 85 -9.97 3.94 -35.45
C PHE A 85 -11.30 4.60 -35.84
N GLY A 86 -11.26 5.61 -36.71
CA GLY A 86 -12.43 6.28 -37.26
C GLY A 86 -13.33 5.32 -38.05
N ALA A 87 -12.76 4.53 -38.97
CA ALA A 87 -13.48 3.50 -39.72
C ALA A 87 -14.10 2.45 -38.79
N ARG A 88 -13.37 2.04 -37.73
CA ARG A 88 -13.88 1.08 -36.75
C ARG A 88 -15.06 1.62 -35.94
N ILE A 89 -14.99 2.88 -35.52
CA ILE A 89 -16.08 3.56 -34.79
C ILE A 89 -17.27 3.79 -35.70
N LEU A 90 -17.06 4.25 -36.94
CA LEU A 90 -18.11 4.44 -37.92
C LEU A 90 -18.88 3.14 -38.16
N SER A 91 -18.16 2.04 -38.36
CA SER A 91 -18.75 0.71 -38.49
C SER A 91 -19.55 0.31 -37.23
N THR A 92 -18.98 0.56 -36.05
CA THR A 92 -19.64 0.29 -34.77
C THR A 92 -20.96 1.05 -34.59
N LEU A 93 -20.98 2.34 -34.93
CA LEU A 93 -22.17 3.17 -34.84
C LEU A 93 -23.22 2.81 -35.90
N PHE A 94 -22.77 2.55 -37.12
CA PHE A 94 -23.67 2.21 -38.22
C PHE A 94 -24.37 0.87 -37.98
N PHE A 95 -23.64 -0.19 -37.67
CA PHE A 95 -24.24 -1.52 -37.44
C PHE A 95 -24.79 -1.70 -36.01
N GLY A 96 -24.28 -0.97 -35.02
CA GLY A 96 -24.72 -1.07 -33.62
C GLY A 96 -25.81 -0.10 -33.18
N ALA A 97 -26.01 1.01 -33.89
CA ALA A 97 -27.04 2.00 -33.55
C ALA A 97 -28.02 2.26 -34.71
N VAL A 98 -27.51 2.57 -35.90
CA VAL A 98 -28.37 2.93 -37.06
C VAL A 98 -29.13 1.72 -37.58
N LEU A 99 -28.44 0.60 -37.82
CA LEU A 99 -29.02 -0.64 -38.34
C LEU A 99 -29.46 -1.63 -37.27
N LEU A 100 -29.40 -1.26 -35.98
CA LEU A 100 -29.74 -2.18 -34.89
C LEU A 100 -31.17 -2.72 -35.03
N GLY A 101 -32.16 -1.86 -35.28
CA GLY A 101 -33.56 -2.26 -35.45
C GLY A 101 -33.75 -3.35 -36.52
N PRO A 102 -33.38 -3.07 -37.79
CA PRO A 102 -33.40 -4.06 -38.87
C PRO A 102 -32.62 -5.34 -38.57
N LEU A 103 -31.46 -5.26 -37.93
CA LEU A 103 -30.67 -6.44 -37.59
C LEU A 103 -31.34 -7.30 -36.51
N THR A 104 -31.95 -6.66 -35.52
CA THR A 104 -32.70 -7.37 -34.46
C THR A 104 -33.96 -8.04 -34.99
N SER A 105 -34.63 -7.46 -35.99
CA SER A 105 -35.79 -8.12 -36.62
C SER A 105 -35.38 -9.33 -37.48
N LEU A 106 -34.22 -9.28 -38.13
CA LEU A 106 -33.70 -10.40 -38.93
C LEU A 106 -33.19 -11.57 -38.08
N THR A 107 -32.63 -11.30 -36.90
CA THR A 107 -32.02 -12.30 -36.00
C THR A 107 -32.92 -12.72 -34.84
N GLY A 108 -34.04 -12.02 -34.65
CA GLY A 108 -35.02 -12.29 -33.59
C GLY A 108 -35.85 -13.56 -33.82
N PRO A 109 -36.72 -13.93 -32.86
CA PRO A 109 -37.61 -15.09 -32.99
C PRO A 109 -38.54 -14.95 -34.21
N GLY A 110 -38.46 -15.88 -35.16
CA GLY A 110 -39.19 -15.82 -36.45
C GLY A 110 -38.51 -14.98 -37.55
N GLY A 111 -37.31 -14.46 -37.28
CA GLY A 111 -36.47 -13.79 -38.27
C GLY A 111 -35.89 -14.77 -39.31
N LYS A 112 -35.48 -14.22 -40.46
CA LYS A 112 -34.96 -15.02 -41.59
C LYS A 112 -33.51 -15.50 -41.40
N LEU A 113 -32.76 -14.91 -40.45
CA LEU A 113 -31.36 -15.24 -40.23
C LEU A 113 -31.18 -16.05 -38.95
N ASP A 114 -30.57 -17.23 -39.10
CA ASP A 114 -30.13 -18.03 -37.98
C ASP A 114 -28.93 -17.38 -37.28
N ARG A 115 -29.02 -17.22 -35.95
CA ARG A 115 -28.02 -16.53 -35.12
C ARG A 115 -26.65 -17.23 -35.15
N ARG A 116 -26.64 -18.58 -35.15
CA ARG A 116 -25.41 -19.38 -35.20
C ARG A 116 -24.73 -19.21 -36.55
N TRP A 117 -25.47 -19.38 -37.63
CA TRP A 117 -24.91 -19.28 -38.98
C TRP A 117 -24.47 -17.86 -39.32
N LEU A 118 -25.15 -16.83 -38.80
CA LEU A 118 -24.69 -15.45 -38.90
C LEU A 118 -23.32 -15.26 -38.22
N MET A 119 -23.15 -15.74 -36.98
CA MET A 119 -21.85 -15.65 -36.29
C MET A 119 -20.74 -16.40 -37.05
N ILE A 120 -21.02 -17.60 -37.54
CA ILE A 120 -20.07 -18.40 -38.32
C ILE A 120 -19.71 -17.70 -39.64
N GLY A 121 -20.69 -17.23 -40.39
CA GLY A 121 -20.47 -16.57 -41.69
C GLY A 121 -19.67 -15.28 -41.55
N VAL A 122 -19.94 -14.52 -40.49
CA VAL A 122 -19.18 -13.32 -40.15
C VAL A 122 -17.74 -13.66 -39.79
N ASP A 123 -17.50 -14.63 -38.91
CA ASP A 123 -16.12 -15.02 -38.57
C ASP A 123 -15.37 -15.56 -39.80
N GLY A 124 -16.06 -16.26 -40.71
CA GLY A 124 -15.51 -16.71 -41.99
C GLY A 124 -15.09 -15.55 -42.90
N LEU A 125 -15.93 -14.51 -43.02
CA LEU A 125 -15.59 -13.29 -43.76
C LEU A 125 -14.36 -12.59 -43.17
N ARG A 126 -14.28 -12.50 -41.84
CA ARG A 126 -13.18 -11.85 -41.13
C ARG A 126 -11.88 -12.63 -41.29
N LEU A 127 -11.94 -13.95 -41.20
CA LEU A 127 -10.83 -14.86 -41.50
C LEU A 127 -10.29 -14.60 -42.91
N ALA A 128 -11.17 -14.64 -43.93
CA ALA A 128 -10.75 -14.44 -45.32
C ALA A 128 -10.10 -13.07 -45.54
N LEU A 129 -10.70 -12.01 -45.00
CA LEU A 129 -10.16 -10.66 -45.09
C LEU A 129 -8.79 -10.52 -44.42
N LEU A 130 -8.56 -11.20 -43.29
CA LEU A 130 -7.27 -11.13 -42.58
C LEU A 130 -6.16 -11.94 -43.25
N VAL A 131 -6.51 -13.00 -43.98
CA VAL A 131 -5.54 -13.69 -44.86
C VAL A 131 -5.13 -12.78 -46.02
N VAL A 132 -6.06 -12.00 -46.56
CA VAL A 132 -5.80 -11.10 -47.70
C VAL A 132 -5.16 -9.77 -47.25
N ALA A 133 -5.38 -9.32 -46.02
CA ALA A 133 -5.03 -7.97 -45.58
C ALA A 133 -3.56 -7.54 -45.85
N PRO A 134 -2.53 -8.36 -45.55
CA PRO A 134 -1.15 -8.00 -45.88
C PRO A 134 -0.89 -7.91 -47.39
N LEU A 135 -1.58 -8.72 -48.19
CA LEU A 135 -1.38 -8.83 -49.64
C LEU A 135 -1.86 -7.60 -50.41
N TRP A 136 -2.71 -6.75 -49.82
CA TRP A 136 -3.12 -5.49 -50.45
C TRP A 136 -1.94 -4.54 -50.72
N ILE A 137 -0.89 -4.63 -49.91
CA ILE A 137 0.34 -3.83 -50.06
C ILE A 137 1.08 -4.26 -51.33
N ASP A 138 1.16 -5.57 -51.59
CA ASP A 138 1.81 -6.13 -52.77
C ASP A 138 0.94 -6.00 -54.03
N TRP A 139 -0.36 -6.28 -53.93
CA TRP A 139 -1.27 -6.36 -55.07
C TRP A 139 -1.71 -4.99 -55.58
N THR A 140 -1.86 -4.01 -54.68
CA THR A 140 -2.43 -2.70 -55.00
C THR A 140 -1.69 -1.59 -54.25
N PRO A 141 -0.38 -1.38 -54.48
CA PRO A 141 0.43 -0.45 -53.70
C PRO A 141 -0.15 0.99 -53.68
N ASP A 142 -0.67 1.47 -54.81
CA ASP A 142 -1.24 2.83 -54.94
C ASP A 142 -2.60 3.02 -54.23
N LYS A 143 -3.22 1.92 -53.76
CA LYS A 143 -4.55 1.91 -53.13
C LYS A 143 -4.57 1.09 -51.84
N ALA A 144 -3.41 0.69 -51.35
CA ALA A 144 -3.28 -0.29 -50.27
C ALA A 144 -3.95 0.23 -49.00
N LEU A 145 -3.76 1.52 -48.68
CA LEU A 145 -4.37 2.13 -47.50
C LEU A 145 -5.90 2.09 -47.57
N MET A 146 -6.47 2.42 -48.72
CA MET A 146 -7.93 2.38 -48.91
C MET A 146 -8.48 0.96 -48.73
N MET A 147 -7.82 -0.06 -49.31
CA MET A 147 -8.24 -1.46 -49.17
C MET A 147 -8.13 -1.96 -47.74
N ILE A 148 -7.11 -1.53 -47.00
CA ILE A 148 -6.97 -1.82 -45.56
C ILE A 148 -8.08 -1.13 -44.76
N LEU A 149 -8.42 0.14 -45.05
CA LEU A 149 -9.52 0.84 -44.37
C LEU A 149 -10.89 0.20 -44.64
N ILE A 150 -11.13 -0.29 -45.87
CA ILE A 150 -12.31 -1.11 -46.19
C ILE A 150 -12.30 -2.39 -45.35
N THR A 151 -11.15 -3.05 -45.24
CA THR A 151 -10.99 -4.25 -44.42
C THR A 151 -11.29 -3.96 -42.94
N VAL A 152 -10.81 -2.84 -42.39
CA VAL A 152 -11.12 -2.37 -41.03
C VAL A 152 -12.63 -2.15 -40.85
N PHE A 153 -13.28 -1.49 -41.80
CA PHE A 153 -14.71 -1.21 -41.73
C PHE A 153 -15.54 -2.49 -41.77
N VAL A 154 -15.25 -3.41 -42.69
CA VAL A 154 -15.99 -4.66 -42.87
C VAL A 154 -15.74 -5.62 -41.71
N THR A 155 -14.51 -5.75 -41.23
CA THR A 155 -14.21 -6.56 -40.03
C THR A 155 -14.86 -5.98 -38.78
N GLY A 156 -14.96 -4.65 -38.66
CA GLY A 156 -15.72 -3.99 -37.60
C GLY A 156 -17.22 -4.23 -37.70
N ALA A 157 -17.77 -4.28 -38.92
CA ALA A 157 -19.18 -4.57 -39.15
C ALA A 157 -19.50 -5.99 -38.73
N GLY A 158 -18.60 -6.91 -39.09
CA GLY A 158 -18.61 -8.29 -38.64
C GLY A 158 -18.67 -8.40 -37.12
N GLU A 159 -17.72 -7.81 -36.39
CA GLU A 159 -17.73 -7.87 -34.92
C GLU A 159 -19.07 -7.41 -34.32
N ARG A 160 -19.69 -6.35 -34.86
CA ARG A 160 -20.97 -5.87 -34.37
C ARG A 160 -22.13 -6.82 -34.68
N LEU A 161 -22.19 -7.35 -35.90
CA LEU A 161 -23.18 -8.35 -36.27
C LEU A 161 -23.07 -9.60 -35.38
N TRP A 162 -21.84 -10.04 -35.13
CA TRP A 162 -21.54 -11.15 -34.24
C TRP A 162 -22.00 -10.85 -32.80
N ALA A 163 -21.69 -9.66 -32.28
CA ALA A 163 -22.09 -9.26 -30.93
C ALA A 163 -23.61 -9.17 -30.76
N VAL A 164 -24.33 -8.62 -31.75
CA VAL A 164 -25.81 -8.55 -31.76
C VAL A 164 -26.43 -9.94 -31.80
N ALA A 165 -25.88 -10.86 -32.59
CA ALA A 165 -26.31 -12.26 -32.66
C ALA A 165 -26.06 -13.00 -31.34
N LYS A 166 -24.90 -12.79 -30.71
CA LYS A 166 -24.61 -13.34 -29.38
C LYS A 166 -25.55 -12.78 -28.32
N ASP A 167 -25.74 -11.46 -28.27
CA ASP A 167 -26.55 -10.81 -27.24
C ASP A 167 -28.03 -11.19 -27.35
N SER A 168 -28.51 -11.52 -28.56
CA SER A 168 -29.86 -12.10 -28.75
C SER A 168 -29.91 -13.61 -28.46
N ALA A 169 -28.81 -14.35 -28.57
CA ALA A 169 -28.79 -15.80 -28.34
C ALA A 169 -28.49 -16.19 -26.88
N ALA A 170 -27.61 -15.47 -26.19
CA ALA A 170 -27.15 -15.81 -24.85
C ALA A 170 -28.28 -15.91 -23.79
N PRO A 171 -29.32 -15.05 -23.79
CA PRO A 171 -30.43 -15.20 -22.84
C PRO A 171 -31.22 -16.51 -22.99
N ALA A 172 -31.28 -17.11 -24.18
CA ALA A 172 -31.96 -18.39 -24.40
C ALA A 172 -31.21 -19.58 -23.77
N LEU A 173 -29.93 -19.41 -23.41
CA LEU A 173 -29.12 -20.46 -22.79
C LEU A 173 -29.13 -20.38 -21.26
N LEU A 174 -29.89 -19.44 -20.68
CA LEU A 174 -30.02 -19.32 -19.23
C LEU A 174 -30.96 -20.40 -18.67
N PRO A 175 -30.71 -20.86 -17.43
CA PRO A 175 -31.63 -21.79 -16.78
C PRO A 175 -33.01 -21.14 -16.61
N GLY A 176 -34.06 -21.93 -16.80
CA GLY A 176 -35.44 -21.46 -16.62
C GLY A 176 -35.72 -20.99 -15.18
N PRO A 177 -36.71 -20.11 -14.98
CA PRO A 177 -37.11 -19.70 -13.65
C PRO A 177 -37.54 -20.92 -12.82
N PRO A 178 -37.20 -21.00 -11.53
CA PRO A 178 -37.65 -22.08 -10.66
C PRO A 178 -39.18 -22.04 -10.56
N LEU A 179 -39.78 -23.24 -10.39
CA LEU A 179 -41.23 -23.39 -10.21
C LEU A 179 -41.71 -22.53 -9.02
N GLU A 180 -42.86 -21.88 -9.19
CA GLU A 180 -43.46 -20.98 -8.19
C GLU A 180 -43.51 -21.67 -6.81
N GLY A 181 -42.96 -21.01 -5.78
CA GLY A 181 -42.95 -21.50 -4.39
C GLY A 181 -41.64 -22.13 -3.90
N ALA A 182 -40.66 -22.42 -4.77
CA ALA A 182 -39.41 -23.08 -4.37
C ALA A 182 -38.28 -22.13 -3.88
N ALA A 183 -38.43 -20.81 -4.01
CA ALA A 183 -37.34 -19.85 -3.76
C ALA A 183 -37.57 -19.00 -2.49
N VAL A 184 -36.90 -19.36 -1.39
CA VAL A 184 -36.80 -18.54 -0.15
C VAL A 184 -35.70 -17.45 -0.26
N ARG A 185 -35.04 -17.31 -1.42
CA ARG A 185 -34.02 -16.27 -1.67
C ARG A 185 -34.30 -15.52 -2.98
N PRO A 186 -33.94 -14.22 -3.08
CA PRO A 186 -33.94 -13.53 -4.36
C PRO A 186 -33.01 -14.27 -5.33
N LEU A 187 -33.53 -14.61 -6.52
CA LEU A 187 -32.73 -15.27 -7.54
C LEU A 187 -31.61 -14.34 -8.04
N PRO A 188 -30.43 -14.88 -8.38
CA PRO A 188 -29.40 -14.10 -9.05
C PRO A 188 -29.94 -13.50 -10.35
N ASP A 189 -29.73 -12.20 -10.58
CA ASP A 189 -29.98 -11.60 -11.90
C ASP A 189 -28.97 -12.13 -12.91
N HIS A 190 -29.40 -13.17 -13.64
CA HIS A 190 -28.59 -13.85 -14.64
C HIS A 190 -28.22 -12.93 -15.80
N LEU A 191 -29.06 -11.96 -16.17
CA LEU A 191 -28.78 -11.03 -17.27
C LEU A 191 -27.65 -10.06 -16.89
N ASP A 192 -27.67 -9.56 -15.66
CA ASP A 192 -26.58 -8.73 -15.13
C ASP A 192 -25.27 -9.52 -14.99
N ALA A 193 -25.35 -10.81 -14.62
CA ALA A 193 -24.18 -11.68 -14.58
C ALA A 193 -23.60 -11.94 -15.99
N LEU A 194 -24.43 -12.18 -17.01
CA LEU A 194 -23.98 -12.28 -18.42
C LEU A 194 -23.30 -10.99 -18.87
N ARG A 195 -23.86 -9.82 -18.50
CA ARG A 195 -23.28 -8.53 -18.86
C ARG A 195 -21.89 -8.33 -18.25
N ARG A 196 -21.75 -8.58 -16.95
CA ARG A 196 -20.46 -8.50 -16.26
C ARG A 196 -19.44 -9.44 -16.88
N LEU A 197 -19.85 -10.65 -17.25
CA LEU A 197 -18.99 -11.61 -17.91
C LEU A 197 -18.56 -11.12 -19.32
N SER A 198 -19.50 -10.56 -20.10
CA SER A 198 -19.20 -9.97 -21.41
C SER A 198 -18.22 -8.80 -21.30
N LEU A 199 -18.43 -7.88 -20.36
CA LEU A 199 -17.51 -6.74 -20.14
C LEU A 199 -16.10 -7.22 -19.77
N ARG A 200 -15.99 -8.21 -18.87
CA ARG A 200 -14.70 -8.77 -18.44
C ARG A 200 -13.96 -9.46 -19.60
N THR A 201 -14.66 -10.31 -20.35
CA THR A 201 -14.06 -11.08 -21.45
C THR A 201 -13.67 -10.17 -22.62
N SER A 202 -14.51 -9.21 -23.00
CA SER A 202 -14.18 -8.21 -24.03
C SER A 202 -13.00 -7.33 -23.63
N PHE A 203 -12.88 -6.95 -22.36
CA PHE A 203 -11.74 -6.16 -21.89
C PHE A 203 -10.44 -6.96 -21.87
N LEU A 204 -10.45 -8.20 -21.36
CA LEU A 204 -9.27 -9.07 -21.29
C LEU A 204 -8.78 -9.53 -22.68
N ALA A 205 -9.63 -9.47 -23.70
CA ALA A 205 -9.23 -9.80 -25.07
C ALA A 205 -8.12 -8.87 -25.60
N VAL A 206 -8.09 -7.60 -25.20
CA VAL A 206 -7.09 -6.62 -25.69
C VAL A 206 -5.67 -6.91 -25.19
N PRO A 207 -5.39 -7.08 -23.88
CA PRO A 207 -4.05 -7.46 -23.43
C PRO A 207 -3.65 -8.85 -23.90
N ALA A 208 -4.59 -9.80 -24.02
CA ALA A 208 -4.30 -11.10 -24.61
C ALA A 208 -3.87 -10.98 -26.08
N ALA A 209 -4.56 -10.15 -26.87
CA ALA A 209 -4.17 -9.86 -28.25
C ALA A 209 -2.79 -9.18 -28.34
N ALA A 210 -2.44 -8.32 -27.39
CA ALA A 210 -1.11 -7.71 -27.33
C ALA A 210 0.00 -8.76 -27.08
N VAL A 211 -0.25 -9.74 -26.19
CA VAL A 211 0.67 -10.88 -26.00
C VAL A 211 0.80 -11.70 -27.28
N VAL A 212 -0.33 -12.01 -27.94
CA VAL A 212 -0.31 -12.77 -29.19
C VAL A 212 0.43 -12.01 -30.29
N LEU A 213 0.23 -10.69 -30.40
CA LEU A 213 0.97 -9.84 -31.35
C LEU A 213 2.47 -9.83 -31.06
N LEU A 214 2.87 -9.75 -29.78
CA LEU A 214 4.27 -9.81 -29.39
C LEU A 214 4.91 -11.12 -29.83
N VAL A 215 4.27 -12.26 -29.52
CA VAL A 215 4.76 -13.59 -29.93
C VAL A 215 4.81 -13.70 -31.46
N ALA A 216 3.75 -13.29 -32.15
CA ALA A 216 3.70 -13.30 -33.61
C ALA A 216 4.79 -12.41 -34.23
N THR A 217 5.10 -11.26 -33.62
CA THR A 217 6.16 -10.38 -34.10
C THR A 217 7.54 -11.02 -33.89
N LEU A 218 7.80 -11.61 -32.72
CA LEU A 218 9.08 -12.27 -32.44
C LEU A 218 9.33 -13.46 -33.38
N VAL A 219 8.31 -14.29 -33.61
CA VAL A 219 8.38 -15.40 -34.56
C VAL A 219 8.50 -14.88 -35.99
N GLY A 220 7.77 -13.82 -36.35
CA GLY A 220 7.85 -13.18 -37.66
C GLY A 220 9.24 -12.62 -37.97
N ASN A 221 9.89 -12.01 -36.98
CA ASN A 221 11.27 -11.54 -37.10
C ASN A 221 12.25 -12.70 -37.30
N LEU A 222 12.05 -13.83 -36.62
CA LEU A 222 12.85 -15.03 -36.82
C LEU A 222 12.67 -15.58 -38.25
N LEU A 223 11.44 -15.67 -38.76
CA LEU A 223 11.17 -16.08 -40.14
C LEU A 223 11.76 -15.10 -41.15
N GLY A 224 11.72 -13.80 -40.85
CA GLY A 224 12.30 -12.74 -41.67
C GLY A 224 13.81 -12.85 -41.85
N SER A 225 14.52 -13.61 -41.00
CA SER A 225 15.95 -13.89 -41.20
C SER A 225 16.23 -14.84 -42.38
N GLY A 226 15.24 -15.63 -42.80
CA GLY A 226 15.36 -16.58 -43.91
C GLY A 226 14.40 -16.33 -45.07
N LEU A 227 13.37 -15.51 -44.89
CA LEU A 227 12.35 -15.20 -45.91
C LEU A 227 12.15 -13.68 -46.03
N GLU A 228 12.63 -13.09 -47.13
CA GLU A 228 12.57 -11.64 -47.35
C GLU A 228 11.16 -11.05 -47.23
N TRP A 229 10.13 -11.77 -47.67
CA TRP A 229 8.74 -11.30 -47.59
C TRP A 229 8.30 -10.99 -46.15
N PHE A 230 8.72 -11.79 -45.16
CA PHE A 230 8.40 -11.53 -43.74
C PHE A 230 9.20 -10.37 -43.15
N SER A 231 10.36 -10.05 -43.71
CA SER A 231 11.13 -8.86 -43.31
C SER A 231 10.42 -7.56 -43.72
N PHE A 232 9.77 -7.57 -44.89
CA PHE A 232 8.97 -6.45 -45.39
C PHE A 232 7.56 -6.41 -44.75
N HIS A 233 6.94 -7.56 -44.48
CA HIS A 233 5.61 -7.66 -43.89
C HIS A 233 5.63 -8.11 -42.42
N GLN A 234 6.27 -7.32 -41.55
CA GLN A 234 6.44 -7.67 -40.13
C GLN A 234 5.11 -7.93 -39.39
N ALA A 235 4.00 -7.36 -39.85
CA ALA A 235 2.66 -7.54 -39.27
C ALA A 235 1.87 -8.74 -39.86
N ALA A 236 2.33 -9.38 -40.93
CA ALA A 236 1.57 -10.42 -41.63
C ALA A 236 1.29 -11.65 -40.78
N LEU A 237 2.29 -12.13 -40.02
CA LEU A 237 2.10 -13.29 -39.15
C LEU A 237 1.02 -13.04 -38.10
N GLY A 238 0.95 -11.81 -37.55
CA GLY A 238 -0.14 -11.42 -36.66
C GLY A 238 -1.52 -11.50 -37.32
N SER A 239 -1.61 -11.13 -38.60
CA SER A 239 -2.85 -11.23 -39.39
C SER A 239 -3.30 -12.68 -39.57
N TYR A 240 -2.36 -13.58 -39.88
CA TYR A 240 -2.64 -15.00 -40.05
C TYR A 240 -3.02 -15.69 -38.74
N VAL A 241 -2.38 -15.31 -37.63
CA VAL A 241 -2.77 -15.79 -36.30
C VAL A 241 -4.18 -15.31 -35.94
N ALA A 242 -4.53 -14.06 -36.25
CA ALA A 242 -5.88 -13.54 -36.06
C ALA A 242 -6.91 -14.34 -36.89
N ALA A 243 -6.59 -14.66 -38.15
CA ALA A 243 -7.42 -15.54 -38.99
C ALA A 243 -7.60 -16.94 -38.37
N GLY A 244 -6.53 -17.51 -37.81
CA GLY A 244 -6.59 -18.78 -37.07
C GLY A 244 -7.49 -18.73 -35.83
N LEU A 245 -7.50 -17.61 -35.09
CA LEU A 245 -8.42 -17.41 -33.97
C LEU A 245 -9.89 -17.37 -34.42
N PHE A 246 -10.20 -16.72 -35.56
CA PHE A 246 -11.55 -16.78 -36.13
C PHE A 246 -11.92 -18.20 -36.57
N SER A 247 -10.98 -18.97 -37.11
CA SER A 247 -11.20 -20.39 -37.41
C SER A 247 -11.55 -21.21 -36.16
N ALA A 248 -10.84 -20.98 -35.06
CA ALA A 248 -11.13 -21.63 -33.78
C ALA A 248 -12.49 -21.19 -33.18
N SER A 249 -12.89 -19.92 -33.38
CA SER A 249 -14.24 -19.44 -33.04
C SER A 249 -15.31 -20.21 -33.83
N ILE A 250 -15.16 -20.32 -35.15
CA ILE A 250 -16.05 -21.07 -36.04
C ILE A 250 -16.18 -22.53 -35.58
N SER A 251 -15.06 -23.20 -35.31
CA SER A 251 -15.05 -24.59 -34.84
C SER A 251 -15.80 -24.76 -33.52
N THR A 252 -15.77 -23.75 -32.63
CA THR A 252 -16.49 -23.79 -31.35
C THR A 252 -18.00 -23.55 -31.55
N LEU A 253 -18.37 -22.64 -32.46
CA LEU A 253 -19.76 -22.27 -32.75
C LEU A 253 -20.51 -23.36 -33.55
N TYR A 254 -19.82 -24.13 -34.38
CA TYR A 254 -20.42 -25.15 -35.24
C TYR A 254 -21.23 -26.18 -34.43
N PHE A 255 -20.72 -26.60 -33.28
CA PHE A 255 -21.37 -27.57 -32.38
C PHE A 255 -22.32 -26.96 -31.35
N LEU A 256 -22.67 -25.68 -31.51
CA LEU A 256 -23.62 -25.00 -30.63
C LEU A 256 -25.03 -25.08 -31.21
N GLU A 257 -26.03 -25.27 -30.37
CA GLU A 257 -27.44 -25.24 -30.77
C GLU A 257 -28.18 -24.25 -29.87
N PHE A 258 -29.07 -23.46 -30.47
CA PHE A 258 -29.83 -22.45 -29.75
C PHE A 258 -31.30 -22.84 -29.64
N PRO A 259 -31.91 -22.80 -28.44
CA PRO A 259 -33.34 -22.93 -28.28
C PRO A 259 -34.11 -21.83 -29.05
N ALA A 260 -35.32 -22.15 -29.52
CA ALA A 260 -36.18 -21.25 -30.29
C ALA A 260 -36.91 -20.19 -29.43
N ASP A 261 -36.43 -19.92 -28.21
CA ASP A 261 -37.10 -19.08 -27.24
C ASP A 261 -37.08 -17.59 -27.60
N ARG A 262 -38.10 -16.86 -27.10
CA ARG A 262 -38.14 -15.40 -27.19
C ARG A 262 -37.12 -14.79 -26.23
N THR A 263 -36.15 -14.09 -26.78
CA THR A 263 -35.10 -13.42 -26.02
C THR A 263 -35.26 -11.90 -25.98
N PRO A 264 -34.75 -11.23 -24.94
CA PRO A 264 -34.74 -9.77 -24.86
C PRO A 264 -34.02 -9.13 -26.06
N ARG A 265 -34.41 -7.90 -26.40
CA ARG A 265 -33.75 -7.14 -27.47
C ARG A 265 -32.26 -6.91 -27.15
N PRO A 266 -31.36 -7.06 -28.13
CA PRO A 266 -29.99 -6.56 -28.04
C PRO A 266 -29.96 -5.06 -27.76
N ARG A 267 -28.87 -4.62 -27.13
CA ARG A 267 -28.70 -3.23 -26.71
C ARG A 267 -27.82 -2.45 -27.67
N SER A 268 -28.12 -1.16 -27.81
CA SER A 268 -27.26 -0.27 -28.60
C SER A 268 -25.98 0.08 -27.84
N PRO A 269 -24.83 0.29 -28.52
CA PRO A 269 -23.63 0.85 -27.91
C PRO A 269 -23.87 2.22 -27.24
N LEU A 270 -24.88 2.97 -27.70
CA LEU A 270 -25.25 4.30 -27.17
C LEU A 270 -26.31 4.23 -26.05
N GLU A 271 -26.83 3.04 -25.75
CA GLU A 271 -27.83 2.85 -24.71
C GLU A 271 -27.20 3.09 -23.32
N GLY A 272 -27.86 3.92 -22.50
CA GLY A 272 -27.36 4.35 -21.20
C GLY A 272 -26.62 5.70 -21.18
N LEU A 273 -26.42 6.36 -22.34
CA LEU A 273 -25.75 7.67 -22.36
C LEU A 273 -26.51 8.79 -21.65
N ARG A 274 -27.85 8.72 -21.64
CA ARG A 274 -28.65 9.66 -20.86
C ARG A 274 -28.47 9.35 -19.38
N ARG A 275 -28.17 10.41 -18.61
CA ARG A 275 -28.07 10.31 -17.15
C ARG A 275 -29.37 9.72 -16.59
N PRO A 276 -29.29 8.73 -15.69
CA PRO A 276 -30.46 8.25 -14.97
C PRO A 276 -31.15 9.41 -14.25
N ALA A 277 -32.48 9.41 -14.25
CA ALA A 277 -33.28 10.42 -13.54
C ALA A 277 -34.07 9.77 -12.40
N THR A 278 -34.23 10.51 -11.32
CA THR A 278 -35.20 10.29 -10.26
C THR A 278 -36.45 11.12 -10.55
N GLY A 279 -37.53 10.90 -9.79
CA GLY A 279 -38.74 11.74 -9.89
C GLY A 279 -38.50 13.23 -9.60
N THR A 280 -37.34 13.60 -9.05
CA THR A 280 -36.95 14.97 -8.68
C THR A 280 -35.85 15.57 -9.57
N GLY A 281 -35.36 14.85 -10.58
CA GLY A 281 -34.33 15.34 -11.51
C GLY A 281 -33.23 14.31 -11.82
N PRO A 282 -32.08 14.73 -12.40
CA PRO A 282 -30.97 13.82 -12.68
C PRO A 282 -30.42 13.19 -11.40
N ASP A 283 -30.09 11.90 -11.43
CA ASP A 283 -29.50 11.19 -10.29
C ASP A 283 -28.10 11.73 -10.00
N LYS A 284 -27.91 12.27 -8.80
CA LYS A 284 -26.62 12.80 -8.34
C LYS A 284 -25.94 11.90 -7.30
N GLY A 285 -26.59 10.78 -6.91
CA GLY A 285 -26.17 9.97 -5.77
C GLY A 285 -26.43 10.65 -4.42
N ARG A 286 -25.97 10.01 -3.34
CA ARG A 286 -26.21 10.43 -1.95
C ARG A 286 -25.57 11.78 -1.61
N THR A 287 -24.33 12.01 -2.03
CA THR A 287 -23.60 13.27 -1.76
C THR A 287 -23.62 14.25 -2.93
N GLY A 288 -24.18 13.86 -4.08
CA GLY A 288 -24.11 14.63 -5.31
C GLY A 288 -22.87 14.34 -6.17
N ALA A 289 -21.99 13.42 -5.74
CA ALA A 289 -20.70 13.16 -6.38
C ALA A 289 -20.75 12.28 -7.64
N VAL A 290 -21.85 11.55 -7.90
CA VAL A 290 -21.92 10.56 -9.01
C VAL A 290 -21.53 11.14 -10.38
N PRO A 291 -22.01 12.33 -10.81
CA PRO A 291 -21.63 12.88 -12.10
C PRO A 291 -20.12 13.14 -12.24
N LEU A 292 -19.48 13.56 -11.15
CA LEU A 292 -18.03 13.78 -11.10
C LEU A 292 -17.28 12.45 -11.16
N LEU A 293 -17.71 11.45 -10.39
CA LEU A 293 -17.10 10.11 -10.40
C LEU A 293 -17.17 9.47 -11.79
N VAL A 294 -18.32 9.58 -12.46
CA VAL A 294 -18.51 9.09 -13.84
C VAL A 294 -17.58 9.82 -14.81
N ALA A 295 -17.52 11.15 -14.74
CA ALA A 295 -16.67 11.95 -15.61
C ALA A 295 -15.19 11.57 -15.45
N VAL A 296 -14.71 11.37 -14.24
CA VAL A 296 -13.30 11.07 -13.95
C VAL A 296 -12.92 9.67 -14.43
N CYS A 297 -13.76 8.68 -14.15
CA CYS A 297 -13.54 7.31 -14.65
C CYS A 297 -13.49 7.28 -16.18
N ALA A 298 -14.40 8.02 -16.83
CA ALA A 298 -14.43 8.12 -18.28
C ALA A 298 -13.23 8.87 -18.85
N SER A 299 -12.78 9.95 -18.22
CA SER A 299 -11.57 10.70 -18.61
C SER A 299 -10.31 9.84 -18.51
N VAL A 300 -10.15 9.08 -17.42
CA VAL A 300 -9.01 8.15 -17.27
C VAL A 300 -9.03 7.08 -18.35
N ALA A 301 -10.19 6.46 -18.60
CA ALA A 301 -10.33 5.46 -19.66
C ALA A 301 -10.06 6.04 -21.07
N GLY A 302 -10.57 7.25 -21.35
CA GLY A 302 -10.31 7.97 -22.59
C GLY A 302 -8.83 8.32 -22.79
N ALA A 303 -8.14 8.74 -21.72
CA ALA A 303 -6.70 9.03 -21.77
C ALA A 303 -5.87 7.77 -22.05
N ILE A 304 -6.17 6.64 -21.40
CA ILE A 304 -5.50 5.36 -21.69
C ILE A 304 -5.80 4.89 -23.12
N ALA A 305 -7.02 5.06 -23.62
CA ALA A 305 -7.36 4.73 -25.00
C ALA A 305 -6.62 5.60 -26.02
N ALA A 306 -6.50 6.90 -25.75
CA ALA A 306 -5.72 7.82 -26.58
C ALA A 306 -4.23 7.46 -26.56
N ALA A 307 -3.67 7.15 -25.38
CA ALA A 307 -2.29 6.68 -25.22
C ALA A 307 -2.04 5.37 -25.99
N ALA A 308 -2.98 4.42 -25.91
CA ALA A 308 -2.90 3.17 -26.66
C ALA A 308 -2.96 3.42 -28.18
N ALA A 309 -3.82 4.33 -28.65
CA ALA A 309 -3.93 4.64 -30.08
C ALA A 309 -2.66 5.31 -30.65
N VAL A 310 -1.98 6.16 -29.89
CA VAL A 310 -0.71 6.77 -30.33
C VAL A 310 0.51 5.88 -30.10
N SER A 311 0.36 4.76 -29.38
CA SER A 311 1.50 3.90 -29.00
C SER A 311 2.23 3.30 -30.20
N VAL A 312 1.57 3.11 -31.36
CA VAL A 312 2.24 2.66 -32.58
C VAL A 312 3.24 3.70 -33.12
N LEU A 313 2.85 4.98 -33.07
CA LEU A 313 3.70 6.10 -33.47
C LEU A 313 4.83 6.30 -32.45
N HIS A 314 4.52 6.18 -31.17
CA HIS A 314 5.50 6.28 -30.10
C HIS A 314 6.53 5.13 -30.15
N ALA A 315 6.09 3.89 -30.41
CA ALA A 315 6.98 2.75 -30.61
C ALA A 315 7.92 2.95 -31.81
N TYR A 316 7.44 3.59 -32.87
CA TYR A 316 8.26 3.98 -34.01
C TYR A 316 9.30 5.05 -33.62
N ASP A 317 8.90 6.09 -32.88
CA ASP A 317 9.82 7.13 -32.41
C ASP A 317 10.89 6.59 -31.44
N LEU A 318 10.57 5.53 -30.68
CA LEU A 318 11.51 4.81 -29.81
C LEU A 318 12.42 3.81 -30.57
N GLY A 319 12.20 3.61 -31.88
CA GLY A 319 12.94 2.64 -32.69
C GLY A 319 12.63 1.17 -32.38
N GLY A 320 11.52 0.89 -31.69
CA GLY A 320 11.18 -0.43 -31.17
C GLY A 320 10.24 -1.28 -32.04
N GLY A 321 9.70 -0.71 -33.12
CA GLY A 321 8.88 -1.42 -34.10
C GLY A 321 7.60 -2.08 -33.54
N PRO A 322 7.07 -3.12 -34.21
CA PRO A 322 5.83 -3.77 -33.80
C PRO A 322 5.89 -4.47 -32.44
N ALA A 323 7.08 -4.93 -32.01
CA ALA A 323 7.26 -5.59 -30.72
C ALA A 323 7.08 -4.60 -29.56
N THR A 324 7.70 -3.43 -29.65
CA THR A 324 7.50 -2.36 -28.66
C THR A 324 6.07 -1.85 -28.68
N PHE A 325 5.42 -1.74 -29.84
CA PHE A 325 4.00 -1.42 -29.91
C PHE A 325 3.15 -2.43 -29.12
N ALA A 326 3.36 -3.73 -29.33
CA ALA A 326 2.67 -4.79 -28.57
C ALA A 326 2.92 -4.67 -27.06
N LEU A 327 4.15 -4.40 -26.64
CA LEU A 327 4.51 -4.22 -25.23
C LEU A 327 3.88 -2.98 -24.60
N LEU A 328 3.80 -1.85 -25.33
CA LEU A 328 3.13 -0.64 -24.86
C LEU A 328 1.62 -0.86 -24.68
N ILE A 329 0.96 -1.53 -25.64
CA ILE A 329 -0.46 -1.90 -25.51
C ILE A 329 -0.65 -2.85 -24.32
N LEU A 330 0.24 -3.84 -24.15
CA LEU A 330 0.20 -4.76 -23.02
C LEU A 330 0.38 -4.04 -21.67
N GLY A 331 1.31 -3.08 -21.59
CA GLY A 331 1.52 -2.26 -20.40
C GLY A 331 0.29 -1.43 -20.05
N LEU A 332 -0.25 -0.69 -21.02
CA LEU A 332 -1.41 0.18 -20.81
C LEU A 332 -2.68 -0.62 -20.46
N THR A 333 -3.00 -1.67 -21.22
CA THR A 333 -4.27 -2.41 -21.07
C THR A 333 -4.16 -3.57 -20.08
N GLY A 334 -3.04 -4.31 -20.09
CA GLY A 334 -2.75 -5.38 -19.14
C GLY A 334 -2.46 -4.84 -17.75
N GLY A 335 -1.73 -3.72 -17.65
CA GLY A 335 -1.59 -2.98 -16.40
C GLY A 335 -2.95 -2.57 -15.83
N THR A 336 -3.86 -2.06 -16.68
CA THR A 336 -5.23 -1.71 -16.25
C THR A 336 -5.98 -2.94 -15.71
N ALA A 337 -5.88 -4.09 -16.38
CA ALA A 337 -6.48 -5.34 -15.89
C ALA A 337 -5.93 -5.76 -14.51
N LEU A 338 -4.61 -5.67 -14.35
CA LEU A 338 -3.93 -5.99 -13.08
C LEU A 338 -4.36 -5.03 -11.97
N GLY A 339 -4.35 -3.73 -12.25
CA GLY A 339 -4.78 -2.68 -11.32
C GLY A 339 -6.22 -2.85 -10.86
N ILE A 340 -7.15 -3.18 -11.76
CA ILE A 340 -8.54 -3.49 -11.38
C ILE A 340 -8.59 -4.67 -10.39
N ARG A 341 -7.81 -5.72 -10.63
CA ARG A 341 -7.80 -6.94 -9.80
C ARG A 341 -7.17 -6.71 -8.43
N THR A 342 -6.12 -5.91 -8.34
CA THR A 342 -5.36 -5.68 -7.10
C THR A 342 -5.83 -4.47 -6.31
N ALA A 343 -6.67 -3.60 -6.87
CA ALA A 343 -7.10 -2.32 -6.29
C ALA A 343 -7.51 -2.39 -4.81
N ARG A 344 -8.17 -3.46 -4.37
CA ARG A 344 -8.61 -3.63 -2.98
C ARG A 344 -7.45 -3.67 -1.97
N HIS A 345 -6.28 -4.14 -2.40
CA HIS A 345 -5.06 -4.22 -1.58
C HIS A 345 -4.16 -3.00 -1.73
N VAL A 346 -4.48 -2.07 -2.64
CA VAL A 346 -3.70 -0.84 -2.82
C VAL A 346 -4.13 0.16 -1.75
N LEU A 347 -3.18 0.53 -0.88
CA LEU A 347 -3.35 1.49 0.22
C LEU A 347 -4.68 1.25 0.99
N PRO A 348 -4.85 0.09 1.65
CA PRO A 348 -6.15 -0.34 2.18
C PRO A 348 -6.70 0.60 3.25
N THR A 349 -5.83 1.36 3.92
CA THR A 349 -6.12 2.31 5.00
C THR A 349 -6.45 3.71 4.50
N LEU A 350 -6.13 4.03 3.24
CA LEU A 350 -6.42 5.33 2.63
C LEU A 350 -7.88 5.39 2.16
N SER A 351 -8.53 6.55 2.32
CA SER A 351 -9.93 6.70 1.90
C SER A 351 -10.09 6.45 0.40
N ARG A 352 -11.18 5.80 -0.02
CA ARG A 352 -11.38 5.47 -1.44
C ARG A 352 -11.53 6.72 -2.31
N ARG A 353 -12.04 7.82 -1.75
CA ARG A 353 -12.13 9.12 -2.43
C ARG A 353 -10.75 9.72 -2.70
N ARG A 354 -9.86 9.69 -1.70
CA ARG A 354 -8.45 10.11 -1.88
C ARG A 354 -7.67 9.17 -2.79
N LEU A 355 -7.94 7.86 -2.73
CA LEU A 355 -7.29 6.87 -3.59
C LEU A 355 -7.66 7.09 -5.06
N LEU A 356 -8.90 7.45 -5.37
CA LEU A 356 -9.32 7.78 -6.74
C LEU A 356 -8.53 8.98 -7.27
N ALA A 357 -8.41 10.06 -6.49
CA ALA A 357 -7.64 11.24 -6.87
C ALA A 357 -6.15 10.90 -7.06
N LEU A 358 -5.56 10.16 -6.12
CA LEU A 358 -4.16 9.74 -6.19
C LEU A 358 -3.89 8.85 -7.40
N ALA A 359 -4.73 7.84 -7.65
CA ALA A 359 -4.59 6.95 -8.80
C ALA A 359 -4.74 7.71 -10.13
N THR A 360 -5.65 8.69 -10.19
CA THR A 360 -5.79 9.58 -11.35
C THR A 360 -4.54 10.44 -11.55
N ALA A 361 -3.97 11.00 -10.47
CA ALA A 361 -2.74 11.78 -10.53
C ALA A 361 -1.54 10.94 -10.99
N VAL A 362 -1.37 9.73 -10.45
CA VAL A 362 -0.29 8.80 -10.83
C VAL A 362 -0.45 8.38 -12.29
N THR A 363 -1.68 8.13 -12.77
CA THR A 363 -1.94 7.88 -14.20
C THR A 363 -1.48 9.05 -15.06
N GLY A 364 -1.82 10.29 -14.66
CA GLY A 364 -1.41 11.50 -15.35
C GLY A 364 0.10 11.70 -15.38
N LEU A 365 0.77 11.57 -14.23
CA LEU A 365 2.23 11.67 -14.12
C LEU A 365 2.94 10.59 -14.94
N ALA A 366 2.43 9.36 -14.94
CA ALA A 366 3.00 8.27 -15.73
C ALA A 366 2.83 8.51 -17.24
N LEU A 367 1.67 8.96 -17.73
CA LEU A 367 1.51 9.32 -19.15
C LEU A 367 2.39 10.50 -19.55
N LEU A 368 2.56 11.48 -18.66
CA LEU A 368 3.47 12.60 -18.90
C LEU A 368 4.92 12.12 -19.01
N ALA A 369 5.37 11.29 -18.08
CA ALA A 369 6.71 10.70 -18.09
C ALA A 369 6.93 9.79 -19.31
N LEU A 370 5.90 9.05 -19.75
CA LEU A 370 5.98 8.19 -20.94
C LEU A 370 6.30 8.99 -22.20
N GLY A 371 5.69 10.17 -22.35
CA GLY A 371 6.01 11.06 -23.47
C GLY A 371 7.37 11.74 -23.35
N LEU A 372 7.90 11.92 -22.13
CA LEU A 372 9.16 12.60 -21.89
C LEU A 372 10.38 11.69 -22.10
N VAL A 373 10.28 10.44 -21.67
CA VAL A 373 11.40 9.50 -21.62
C VAL A 373 11.65 8.87 -23.01
N PRO A 374 12.84 9.07 -23.61
CA PRO A 374 13.16 8.53 -24.94
C PRO A 374 13.72 7.09 -24.89
N ASP A 375 13.72 6.44 -23.72
CA ASP A 375 14.20 5.07 -23.53
C ASP A 375 13.06 4.05 -23.61
N THR A 376 13.26 3.00 -24.41
CA THR A 376 12.24 1.97 -24.67
C THR A 376 11.89 1.17 -23.42
N ALA A 377 12.90 0.71 -22.65
CA ALA A 377 12.67 -0.16 -21.50
C ALA A 377 11.94 0.60 -20.38
N THR A 378 12.40 1.81 -20.08
CA THR A 378 11.77 2.71 -19.12
C THR A 378 10.37 3.12 -19.57
N GLY A 379 10.18 3.40 -20.87
CA GLY A 379 8.87 3.68 -21.45
C GLY A 379 7.88 2.54 -21.23
N ILE A 380 8.28 1.29 -21.46
CA ILE A 380 7.40 0.11 -21.20
C ILE A 380 7.04 0.01 -19.71
N ALA A 381 7.99 0.22 -18.80
CA ALA A 381 7.74 0.21 -17.37
C ALA A 381 6.77 1.33 -16.94
N ILE A 382 6.92 2.53 -17.49
CA ILE A 382 6.02 3.67 -17.24
C ILE A 382 4.62 3.41 -17.82
N ALA A 383 4.53 2.82 -19.02
CA ALA A 383 3.24 2.45 -19.62
C ALA A 383 2.49 1.42 -18.75
N LEU A 384 3.21 0.44 -18.17
CA LEU A 384 2.66 -0.50 -17.20
C LEU A 384 2.16 0.21 -15.93
N LEU A 385 2.92 1.17 -15.40
CA LEU A 385 2.52 1.97 -14.25
C LEU A 385 1.26 2.81 -14.54
N ALA A 386 1.21 3.46 -15.71
CA ALA A 386 0.05 4.24 -16.16
C ALA A 386 -1.20 3.36 -16.26
N GLY A 387 -1.07 2.19 -16.88
CA GLY A 387 -2.14 1.20 -16.94
C GLY A 387 -2.57 0.74 -15.55
N TYR A 388 -1.63 0.34 -14.69
CA TYR A 388 -1.92 -0.12 -13.33
C TYR A 388 -2.68 0.92 -12.50
N ALA A 389 -2.20 2.17 -12.49
CA ALA A 389 -2.86 3.27 -11.78
C ALA A 389 -4.26 3.56 -12.35
N ALA A 390 -4.43 3.52 -13.67
CA ALA A 390 -5.74 3.68 -14.30
C ALA A 390 -6.70 2.54 -13.92
N GLY A 391 -6.21 1.32 -13.79
CA GLY A 391 -6.98 0.17 -13.31
C GLY A 391 -7.44 0.33 -11.86
N VAL A 392 -6.56 0.82 -10.98
CA VAL A 392 -6.90 1.16 -9.59
C VAL A 392 -7.95 2.27 -9.55
N ALA A 393 -7.81 3.32 -10.36
CA ALA A 393 -8.79 4.39 -10.48
C ALA A 393 -10.15 3.87 -10.96
N ALA A 394 -10.17 3.01 -11.99
CA ALA A 394 -11.40 2.44 -12.53
C ALA A 394 -12.16 1.60 -11.51
N ASN A 395 -11.49 0.71 -10.78
CA ASN A 395 -12.13 -0.10 -9.74
C ASN A 395 -12.60 0.75 -8.55
N THR A 396 -11.77 1.71 -8.12
CA THR A 396 -12.10 2.61 -7.00
C THR A 396 -13.30 3.48 -7.35
N GLY A 397 -13.38 4.01 -8.57
CA GLY A 397 -14.51 4.78 -9.05
C GLY A 397 -15.82 3.98 -9.13
N HIS A 398 -15.78 2.73 -9.60
CA HIS A 398 -16.94 1.83 -9.54
C HIS A 398 -17.40 1.60 -8.10
N THR A 399 -16.45 1.35 -7.19
CA THR A 399 -16.75 1.13 -5.76
C THR A 399 -17.41 2.38 -5.14
N LEU A 400 -16.90 3.58 -5.46
CA LEU A 400 -17.48 4.83 -4.97
C LEU A 400 -18.88 5.08 -5.55
N ILE A 401 -19.10 4.79 -6.84
CA ILE A 401 -20.43 4.92 -7.46
C ILE A 401 -21.43 3.96 -6.81
N ASP A 402 -21.03 2.71 -6.54
CA ASP A 402 -21.87 1.73 -5.83
C ASP A 402 -22.22 2.21 -4.40
N GLN A 403 -21.29 2.87 -3.71
CA GLN A 403 -21.51 3.45 -2.38
C GLN A 403 -22.42 4.68 -2.39
N GLU A 404 -22.35 5.49 -3.45
CA GLU A 404 -23.17 6.69 -3.65
C GLU A 404 -24.58 6.40 -4.16
N THR A 405 -24.85 5.18 -4.65
CA THR A 405 -26.13 4.80 -5.26
C THR A 405 -26.88 3.76 -4.45
N GLU A 406 -28.20 3.89 -4.40
CA GLU A 406 -29.07 2.89 -3.78
C GLU A 406 -29.10 1.61 -4.61
N ALA A 407 -29.30 0.46 -3.95
CA ALA A 407 -29.21 -0.87 -4.57
C ALA A 407 -30.09 -1.03 -5.82
N PHE A 408 -31.33 -0.52 -5.81
CA PHE A 408 -32.24 -0.62 -6.96
C PHE A 408 -31.87 0.34 -8.12
N ARG A 409 -30.93 1.27 -7.91
CA ARG A 409 -30.45 2.24 -8.91
C ARG A 409 -29.07 1.89 -9.47
N GLN A 410 -28.26 1.13 -8.73
CA GLN A 410 -26.90 0.72 -9.09
C GLN A 410 -26.77 0.21 -10.53
N ALA A 411 -27.69 -0.65 -10.99
CA ALA A 411 -27.65 -1.19 -12.36
C ALA A 411 -27.71 -0.10 -13.43
N ARG A 412 -28.63 0.86 -13.30
CA ARG A 412 -28.79 1.98 -14.25
C ARG A 412 -27.61 2.94 -14.21
N THR A 413 -27.07 3.21 -13.02
CA THR A 413 -25.90 4.09 -12.90
C THR A 413 -24.63 3.44 -13.44
N THR A 414 -24.47 2.13 -13.23
CA THR A 414 -23.36 1.36 -13.82
C THR A 414 -23.47 1.32 -15.34
N GLU A 415 -24.68 1.13 -15.88
CA GLU A 415 -24.93 1.23 -17.33
C GLU A 415 -24.52 2.59 -17.88
N HIS A 416 -24.91 3.67 -17.19
CA HIS A 416 -24.53 5.03 -17.57
C HIS A 416 -23.01 5.23 -17.57
N LEU A 417 -22.33 4.82 -16.49
CA LEU A 417 -20.87 4.85 -16.42
C LEU A 417 -20.23 4.14 -17.62
N GLN A 418 -20.66 2.91 -17.90
CA GLN A 418 -20.09 2.09 -18.97
C GLN A 418 -20.41 2.65 -20.36
N ALA A 419 -21.54 3.33 -20.55
CA ALA A 419 -21.86 4.02 -21.79
C ALA A 419 -20.95 5.24 -22.00
N VAL A 420 -20.75 6.07 -20.96
CA VAL A 420 -19.86 7.23 -21.02
C VAL A 420 -18.41 6.81 -21.23
N VAL A 421 -17.93 5.79 -20.51
CA VAL A 421 -16.58 5.22 -20.70
C VAL A 421 -16.37 4.76 -22.14
N ARG A 422 -17.33 4.03 -22.75
CA ARG A 422 -17.22 3.58 -24.15
C ARG A 422 -17.10 4.74 -25.14
N VAL A 423 -17.87 5.82 -24.93
CA VAL A 423 -17.78 7.02 -25.78
C VAL A 423 -16.44 7.71 -25.63
N LEU A 424 -15.95 7.90 -24.39
CA LEU A 424 -14.67 8.57 -24.16
C LEU A 424 -13.48 7.73 -24.65
N VAL A 425 -13.56 6.40 -24.57
CA VAL A 425 -12.57 5.48 -25.19
C VAL A 425 -12.57 5.63 -26.71
N ALA A 426 -13.74 5.66 -27.35
CA ALA A 426 -13.85 5.85 -28.80
C ALA A 426 -13.32 7.22 -29.24
N LEU A 427 -13.69 8.29 -28.53
CA LEU A 427 -13.18 9.64 -28.78
C LEU A 427 -11.67 9.72 -28.58
N GLY A 428 -11.14 9.15 -27.49
CA GLY A 428 -9.71 9.11 -27.21
C GLY A 428 -8.91 8.39 -28.31
N ALA A 429 -9.41 7.24 -28.78
CA ALA A 429 -8.74 6.45 -29.81
C ALA A 429 -8.57 7.18 -31.16
N VAL A 430 -9.46 8.13 -31.48
CA VAL A 430 -9.36 8.97 -32.69
C VAL A 430 -8.64 10.28 -32.40
N ALA A 431 -8.99 10.95 -31.29
CA ALA A 431 -8.43 12.26 -30.94
C ALA A 431 -6.92 12.18 -30.67
N GLY A 432 -6.42 11.09 -30.06
CA GLY A 432 -5.00 10.92 -29.79
C GLY A 432 -4.14 11.02 -31.06
N PRO A 433 -4.34 10.15 -32.06
CA PRO A 433 -3.62 10.22 -33.33
C PRO A 433 -3.84 11.55 -34.10
N LEU A 434 -5.04 12.14 -34.05
CA LEU A 434 -5.29 13.46 -34.66
C LEU A 434 -4.49 14.59 -33.99
N LEU A 435 -4.39 14.58 -32.65
CA LEU A 435 -3.55 15.51 -31.90
C LEU A 435 -2.07 15.30 -32.24
N ALA A 436 -1.63 14.04 -32.32
CA ALA A 436 -0.27 13.72 -32.74
C ALA A 436 0.03 14.21 -34.17
N ALA A 437 -0.94 14.11 -35.08
CA ALA A 437 -0.84 14.65 -36.45
C ALA A 437 -0.78 16.18 -36.46
N ALA A 438 -1.63 16.85 -35.68
CA ALA A 438 -1.69 18.30 -35.58
C ALA A 438 -0.37 18.89 -35.07
N ILE A 439 0.21 18.27 -34.03
CA ILE A 439 1.49 18.66 -33.46
C ILE A 439 2.61 18.37 -34.47
N GLY A 440 2.71 17.13 -34.97
CA GLY A 440 3.80 16.73 -35.85
C GLY A 440 5.13 16.51 -35.10
N ARG A 441 6.26 16.58 -35.82
CA ARG A 441 7.60 16.41 -35.23
C ARG A 441 8.20 17.77 -34.88
N HIS A 442 8.69 17.91 -33.65
CA HIS A 442 9.42 19.10 -33.22
C HIS A 442 10.80 18.69 -32.69
N ARG A 443 11.82 19.45 -33.10
CA ARG A 443 13.18 19.36 -32.58
C ARG A 443 13.52 20.72 -31.99
N LEU A 444 13.50 20.80 -30.66
CA LEU A 444 13.96 21.97 -29.92
C LEU A 444 15.41 21.73 -29.52
N VAL A 445 16.30 22.66 -29.87
CA VAL A 445 17.72 22.63 -29.48
C VAL A 445 17.95 23.84 -28.59
N ALA A 446 18.34 23.61 -27.33
CA ALA A 446 18.66 24.67 -26.37
C ALA A 446 19.99 24.32 -25.68
N GLY A 447 21.09 24.88 -26.18
CA GLY A 447 22.45 24.48 -25.76
C GLY A 447 22.72 23.01 -26.10
N ASP A 448 23.22 22.24 -25.13
CA ASP A 448 23.45 20.79 -25.26
C ASP A 448 22.17 19.95 -25.15
N PHE A 449 21.03 20.56 -24.81
CA PHE A 449 19.76 19.86 -24.69
C PHE A 449 19.04 19.78 -26.04
N VAL A 450 18.92 18.57 -26.58
CA VAL A 450 18.14 18.27 -27.79
C VAL A 450 16.84 17.56 -27.38
N PHE A 451 15.71 18.27 -27.50
CA PHE A 451 14.38 17.72 -27.31
C PHE A 451 13.77 17.41 -28.68
N ALA A 452 13.94 16.17 -29.14
CA ALA A 452 13.47 15.70 -30.44
C ALA A 452 12.38 14.65 -30.25
N HIS A 453 11.13 15.10 -30.14
CA HIS A 453 9.99 14.23 -29.85
C HIS A 453 8.93 14.35 -30.96
N GLY A 454 8.34 13.22 -31.33
CA GLY A 454 7.21 13.17 -32.25
C GLY A 454 5.91 13.58 -31.58
N GLY A 455 4.87 13.85 -32.38
CA GLY A 455 3.59 14.31 -31.88
C GLY A 455 2.90 13.34 -30.92
N ALA A 456 3.26 12.05 -30.96
CA ALA A 456 2.75 11.03 -30.04
C ALA A 456 3.26 11.27 -28.61
N ALA A 457 4.56 11.56 -28.46
CA ALA A 457 5.15 11.91 -27.17
C ALA A 457 4.51 13.19 -26.59
N PHE A 458 4.34 14.24 -27.39
CA PHE A 458 3.63 15.45 -26.94
C PHE A 458 2.16 15.19 -26.60
N THR A 459 1.49 14.31 -27.33
CA THR A 459 0.12 13.91 -27.01
C THR A 459 0.04 13.19 -25.66
N LEU A 460 0.97 12.27 -25.38
CA LEU A 460 1.07 11.60 -24.07
C LEU A 460 1.35 12.61 -22.95
N MET A 461 2.26 13.57 -23.17
CA MET A 461 2.53 14.66 -22.24
C MET A 461 1.30 15.51 -21.95
N LEU A 462 0.56 15.90 -22.99
CA LEU A 462 -0.66 16.70 -22.87
C LEU A 462 -1.76 15.94 -22.12
N LEU A 463 -2.01 14.67 -22.46
CA LEU A 463 -2.97 13.82 -21.77
C LEU A 463 -2.61 13.67 -20.29
N GLY A 464 -1.33 13.43 -19.99
CA GLY A 464 -0.83 13.34 -18.63
C GLY A 464 -1.02 14.63 -17.85
N ALA A 465 -0.64 15.77 -18.45
CA ALA A 465 -0.80 17.09 -17.85
C ALA A 465 -2.27 17.45 -17.60
N LEU A 466 -3.20 17.10 -18.49
CA LEU A 466 -4.64 17.34 -18.33
C LEU A 466 -5.30 16.48 -17.24
N LEU A 467 -4.75 15.31 -16.92
CA LEU A 467 -5.25 14.48 -15.82
C LEU A 467 -4.88 15.03 -14.43
N LEU A 468 -3.80 15.80 -14.30
CA LEU A 468 -3.38 16.40 -13.02
C LEU A 468 -4.42 17.39 -12.43
N PRO A 469 -4.93 18.40 -13.17
CA PRO A 469 -5.97 19.27 -12.66
C PRO A 469 -7.29 18.52 -12.43
N VAL A 470 -7.58 17.47 -13.20
CA VAL A 470 -8.74 16.59 -12.94
C VAL A 470 -8.56 15.89 -11.58
N ALA A 471 -7.38 15.31 -11.30
CA ALA A 471 -7.10 14.68 -10.02
C ALA A 471 -7.21 15.66 -8.84
N ALA A 472 -6.65 16.87 -8.99
CA ALA A 472 -6.74 17.92 -7.99
C ALA A 472 -8.20 18.36 -7.74
N PHE A 473 -8.99 18.50 -8.81
CA PHE A 473 -10.40 18.86 -8.72
C PHE A 473 -11.23 17.77 -8.02
N VAL A 474 -10.96 16.49 -8.32
CA VAL A 474 -11.61 15.35 -7.64
C VAL A 474 -11.28 15.33 -6.17
N LEU A 475 -10.00 15.51 -5.82
CA LEU A 475 -9.58 15.58 -4.43
C LEU A 475 -10.33 16.72 -3.72
N ALA A 476 -10.33 17.92 -4.27
CA ALA A 476 -10.98 19.08 -3.65
C ALA A 476 -12.50 18.92 -3.47
N ARG A 477 -13.18 18.19 -4.37
CA ARG A 477 -14.65 18.04 -4.35
C ARG A 477 -15.16 16.80 -3.64
N THR A 478 -14.32 15.79 -3.48
CA THR A 478 -14.73 14.50 -2.90
C THR A 478 -13.99 14.16 -1.62
N ASP A 479 -13.03 14.97 -1.14
CA ASP A 479 -12.31 14.66 0.09
C ASP A 479 -13.25 14.53 1.31
N ASP A 480 -13.17 13.38 1.97
CA ASP A 480 -13.94 13.01 3.16
C ASP A 480 -13.15 13.19 4.47
N ARG A 481 -11.85 13.53 4.39
CA ARG A 481 -10.97 13.77 5.55
C ARG A 481 -10.50 15.23 5.62
N ALA A 482 -11.46 16.16 5.55
CA ALA A 482 -11.19 17.59 5.66
C ALA A 482 -10.36 17.91 6.92
N GLY A 483 -9.27 18.66 6.76
CA GLY A 483 -8.35 19.03 7.84
C GLY A 483 -7.12 18.13 8.00
N VAL A 484 -7.09 16.92 7.43
CA VAL A 484 -5.88 16.05 7.44
C VAL A 484 -5.10 16.23 6.14
N PRO A 485 -3.83 16.71 6.17
CA PRO A 485 -3.03 16.85 4.95
C PRO A 485 -2.84 15.51 4.22
N LEU A 486 -3.01 15.48 2.90
CA LEU A 486 -2.86 14.26 2.08
C LEU A 486 -1.50 13.58 2.30
N ARG A 487 -0.42 14.37 2.49
CA ARG A 487 0.92 13.83 2.76
C ARG A 487 1.01 13.00 4.04
N ARG A 488 0.26 13.39 5.08
CA ARG A 488 0.25 12.70 6.38
C ARG A 488 -0.52 11.39 6.24
N ASP A 489 -1.72 11.48 5.67
CA ASP A 489 -2.59 10.34 5.42
C ASP A 489 -1.93 9.29 4.51
N LEU A 490 -1.21 9.72 3.46
CA LEU A 490 -0.46 8.83 2.59
C LEU A 490 0.72 8.17 3.31
N ARG A 491 1.45 8.91 4.14
CA ARG A 491 2.57 8.37 4.94
C ARG A 491 2.07 7.32 5.94
N GLU A 492 0.96 7.60 6.61
CA GLU A 492 0.29 6.66 7.51
C GLU A 492 -0.18 5.42 6.73
N ALA A 493 -0.79 5.61 5.57
CA ALA A 493 -1.26 4.50 4.75
C ALA A 493 -0.14 3.60 4.19
N LEU A 494 1.02 4.18 3.89
CA LEU A 494 2.21 3.44 3.42
C LEU A 494 2.93 2.68 4.55
N ARG A 495 2.85 3.17 5.79
CA ARG A 495 3.56 2.56 6.94
C ARG A 495 2.85 1.33 7.50
N GLY A 496 1.58 1.12 7.19
CA GLY A 496 0.79 0.04 7.77
C GLY A 496 0.34 0.42 9.18
N ASP A 497 -0.97 0.38 9.38
CA ASP A 497 -1.70 1.04 10.45
C ASP A 497 -1.70 0.21 11.73
N GLU A 498 -0.55 0.11 12.39
CA GLU A 498 -0.51 -0.05 13.85
C GLU A 498 0.36 1.07 14.43
N PRO A 499 -0.14 1.87 15.41
CA PRO A 499 0.72 2.81 16.12
C PRO A 499 1.88 2.01 16.72
N ALA A 500 3.10 2.53 16.60
CA ALA A 500 4.29 1.86 17.11
C ALA A 500 4.06 1.55 18.59
N VAL A 501 4.01 0.26 18.92
CA VAL A 501 3.75 -0.20 20.28
C VAL A 501 5.03 0.01 21.06
N GLY A 502 4.96 0.86 22.09
CA GLY A 502 6.14 1.16 22.88
C GLY A 502 5.82 1.98 24.13
N PRO A 503 6.70 1.91 25.14
CA PRO A 503 6.65 2.81 26.27
C PRO A 503 6.91 4.25 25.82
N ALA A 504 6.52 5.22 26.64
CA ALA A 504 6.83 6.63 26.40
C ALA A 504 8.35 6.86 26.40
N ALA A 505 8.82 7.84 25.61
CA ALA A 505 10.24 8.19 25.56
C ALA A 505 10.74 8.94 26.80
N THR A 506 9.81 9.54 27.56
CA THR A 506 10.07 10.32 28.78
C THR A 506 9.11 9.87 29.89
N GLY A 507 9.55 10.00 31.14
CA GLY A 507 8.82 9.52 32.31
C GLY A 507 8.87 7.99 32.46
N PHE A 508 8.13 7.45 33.42
CA PHE A 508 8.01 6.00 33.63
C PHE A 508 6.55 5.64 33.84
N PHE A 509 6.08 4.58 33.19
CA PHE A 509 4.68 4.16 33.26
C PHE A 509 4.57 2.76 33.86
N LEU A 510 3.96 2.67 35.04
CA LEU A 510 3.71 1.45 35.79
C LEU A 510 2.22 1.14 35.80
N ALA A 511 1.83 -0.07 35.41
CA ALA A 511 0.46 -0.56 35.56
C ALA A 511 0.40 -1.69 36.58
N LEU A 512 -0.57 -1.64 37.50
CA LEU A 512 -0.88 -2.74 38.39
C LEU A 512 -2.12 -3.46 37.86
N GLU A 513 -1.99 -4.77 37.65
CA GLU A 513 -3.00 -5.63 37.06
C GLU A 513 -3.28 -6.83 37.96
N GLY A 514 -4.43 -7.48 37.75
CA GLY A 514 -4.87 -8.63 38.54
C GLY A 514 -6.39 -8.66 38.76
N GLY A 515 -6.86 -9.78 39.31
CA GLY A 515 -8.27 -9.98 39.66
C GLY A 515 -8.78 -8.97 40.69
N ASP A 516 -10.10 -8.82 40.79
CA ASP A 516 -10.72 -8.05 41.88
C ASP A 516 -10.35 -8.69 43.23
N GLY A 517 -10.07 -7.86 44.25
CA GLY A 517 -9.61 -8.34 45.57
C GLY A 517 -8.11 -8.69 45.67
N ALA A 518 -7.33 -8.54 44.59
CA ALA A 518 -5.88 -8.84 44.58
C ALA A 518 -5.00 -7.86 45.39
N GLY A 519 -5.54 -6.75 45.91
CA GLY A 519 -4.76 -5.76 46.67
C GLY A 519 -4.07 -4.68 45.83
N LYS A 520 -4.51 -4.46 44.57
CA LYS A 520 -3.93 -3.47 43.65
C LYS A 520 -3.85 -2.07 44.25
N SER A 521 -4.96 -1.54 44.76
CA SER A 521 -5.01 -0.17 45.27
C SER A 521 -4.09 0.03 46.48
N THR A 522 -3.97 -0.96 47.37
CA THR A 522 -2.99 -0.95 48.48
C THR A 522 -1.55 -0.86 47.97
N GLN A 523 -1.21 -1.64 46.95
CA GLN A 523 0.13 -1.62 46.35
C GLN A 523 0.40 -0.32 45.57
N VAL A 524 -0.60 0.23 44.88
CA VAL A 524 -0.50 1.53 44.19
C VAL A 524 -0.09 2.63 45.16
N GLU A 525 -0.75 2.73 46.31
CA GLU A 525 -0.44 3.76 47.33
C GLU A 525 0.95 3.55 47.95
N ALA A 526 1.26 2.32 48.39
CA ALA A 526 2.54 1.99 49.01
C ALA A 526 3.74 2.20 48.07
N LEU A 527 3.57 1.94 46.77
CA LEU A 527 4.58 2.21 45.75
C LEU A 527 4.67 3.70 45.42
N ALA A 528 3.53 4.40 45.33
CA ALA A 528 3.53 5.84 45.07
C ALA A 528 4.28 6.61 46.15
N ASP A 529 4.05 6.31 47.42
CA ASP A 529 4.71 6.98 48.54
C ASP A 529 6.21 6.67 48.59
N TRP A 530 6.58 5.43 48.29
CA TRP A 530 7.99 5.05 48.19
C TRP A 530 8.70 5.77 47.03
N ILE A 531 8.10 5.81 45.84
CA ILE A 531 8.69 6.50 44.68
C ILE A 531 8.78 8.01 44.93
N ARG A 532 7.78 8.61 45.59
CA ARG A 532 7.84 10.02 46.03
C ARG A 532 8.98 10.25 47.02
N SER A 533 9.20 9.32 47.95
CA SER A 533 10.30 9.43 48.93
C SER A 533 11.70 9.42 48.28
N LYS A 534 11.81 8.91 47.04
CA LYS A 534 13.03 8.97 46.22
C LYS A 534 13.20 10.27 45.44
N GLY A 535 12.25 11.20 45.53
CA GLY A 535 12.30 12.51 44.88
C GLY A 535 11.67 12.58 43.50
N HIS A 536 10.87 11.59 43.08
CA HIS A 536 10.17 11.65 41.80
C HIS A 536 8.77 12.29 41.92
N GLU A 537 8.34 12.99 40.86
CA GLU A 537 6.93 13.33 40.67
C GLU A 537 6.14 12.05 40.35
N VAL A 538 5.08 11.78 41.13
CA VAL A 538 4.24 10.59 40.94
C VAL A 538 2.78 10.95 40.73
N VAL A 539 2.24 10.53 39.59
CA VAL A 539 0.82 10.64 39.23
C VAL A 539 0.15 9.29 39.40
N VAL A 540 -0.70 9.16 40.41
CA VAL A 540 -1.51 7.98 40.64
C VAL A 540 -2.84 8.13 39.90
N THR A 541 -3.23 7.10 39.18
CA THR A 541 -4.48 7.09 38.42
C THR A 541 -5.10 5.68 38.37
N ARG A 542 -6.29 5.56 37.78
CA ARG A 542 -7.01 4.28 37.66
C ARG A 542 -7.92 4.22 36.44
N GLU A 543 -8.14 3.00 35.94
CA GLU A 543 -9.10 2.72 34.89
C GLU A 543 -10.16 1.70 35.35
N PRO A 544 -11.45 1.91 35.04
CA PRO A 544 -12.01 3.10 34.41
C PRO A 544 -12.25 4.22 35.42
N GLY A 545 -12.37 5.47 34.96
CA GLY A 545 -12.98 6.54 35.77
C GLY A 545 -12.07 7.60 36.40
N ALA A 546 -10.84 7.78 35.92
CA ALA A 546 -9.96 8.86 36.38
C ALA A 546 -10.38 10.27 35.90
N THR A 547 -11.15 10.38 34.81
CA THR A 547 -11.54 11.67 34.21
C THR A 547 -13.03 12.01 34.47
N PRO A 548 -13.48 13.26 34.30
CA PRO A 548 -14.91 13.60 34.48
C PRO A 548 -15.85 12.79 33.58
N ILE A 549 -15.47 12.57 32.31
CA ILE A 549 -16.19 11.69 31.39
C ILE A 549 -16.06 10.24 31.82
N GLY A 550 -14.84 9.83 32.19
CA GLY A 550 -14.57 8.48 32.66
C GLY A 550 -15.42 8.09 33.87
N LYS A 551 -15.65 8.99 34.82
CA LYS A 551 -16.54 8.75 35.98
C LYS A 551 -17.96 8.39 35.54
N ARG A 552 -18.47 9.05 34.49
CA ARG A 552 -19.80 8.75 33.91
C ARG A 552 -19.81 7.42 33.15
N LEU A 553 -18.72 7.11 32.46
CA LEU A 553 -18.57 5.82 31.78
C LEU A 553 -18.46 4.67 32.80
N ARG A 554 -17.68 4.86 33.88
CA ARG A 554 -17.56 3.92 34.99
C ARG A 554 -18.91 3.67 35.66
N SER A 555 -19.73 4.70 35.90
CA SER A 555 -21.05 4.48 36.49
C SER A 555 -21.93 3.60 35.60
N ILE A 556 -21.90 3.79 34.28
CA ILE A 556 -22.64 2.92 33.34
C ILE A 556 -22.08 1.49 33.33
N LEU A 557 -20.76 1.34 33.35
CA LEU A 557 -20.08 0.05 33.26
C LEU A 557 -20.29 -0.83 34.50
N LEU A 558 -20.36 -0.24 35.69
CA LEU A 558 -20.43 -0.95 36.97
C LEU A 558 -21.85 -1.08 37.53
N ASP A 559 -22.82 -0.34 36.99
CA ASP A 559 -24.21 -0.39 37.45
C ASP A 559 -24.84 -1.76 37.17
N VAL A 560 -25.24 -2.43 38.25
CA VAL A 560 -25.88 -3.75 38.25
C VAL A 560 -27.23 -3.74 37.50
N SER A 561 -27.91 -2.58 37.44
CA SER A 561 -29.16 -2.41 36.69
C SER A 561 -28.98 -2.35 35.17
N SER A 562 -27.73 -2.20 34.69
CA SER A 562 -27.37 -2.24 33.26
C SER A 562 -27.27 -3.67 32.69
N ALA A 563 -27.94 -4.64 33.33
CA ALA A 563 -28.05 -6.02 32.86
C ALA A 563 -28.68 -6.06 31.45
N GLY A 564 -27.86 -6.16 30.41
CA GLY A 564 -28.27 -6.08 29.01
C GLY A 564 -27.27 -5.39 28.09
N LEU A 565 -26.21 -4.78 28.64
CA LEU A 565 -25.12 -4.24 27.84
C LEU A 565 -24.40 -5.38 27.07
N SER A 566 -24.32 -5.29 25.74
CA SER A 566 -23.59 -6.28 24.95
C SER A 566 -22.09 -6.27 25.29
N ASN A 567 -21.43 -7.43 25.25
CA ASN A 567 -19.98 -7.56 25.50
C ASN A 567 -19.14 -6.59 24.65
N ARG A 568 -19.55 -6.35 23.38
CA ARG A 568 -18.87 -5.39 22.50
C ARG A 568 -19.07 -3.94 22.94
N ALA A 569 -20.27 -3.58 23.42
CA ALA A 569 -20.51 -2.24 23.94
C ALA A 569 -19.72 -2.01 25.23
N GLU A 570 -19.64 -2.99 26.13
CA GLU A 570 -18.77 -2.96 27.31
C GLU A 570 -17.31 -2.67 26.92
N ALA A 571 -16.74 -3.44 25.99
CA ALA A 571 -15.37 -3.25 25.52
C ALA A 571 -15.13 -1.86 24.89
N LEU A 572 -16.09 -1.35 24.12
CA LEU A 572 -15.98 -0.02 23.49
C LEU A 572 -16.05 1.12 24.52
N LEU A 573 -16.86 0.99 25.57
CA LEU A 573 -16.93 1.99 26.64
C LEU A 573 -15.64 2.02 27.47
N TYR A 574 -15.03 0.86 27.77
CA TYR A 574 -13.70 0.79 28.37
C TYR A 574 -12.64 1.45 27.48
N ALA A 575 -12.66 1.18 26.17
CA ALA A 575 -11.74 1.81 25.23
C ALA A 575 -11.93 3.33 25.14
N ALA A 576 -13.17 3.82 25.22
CA ALA A 576 -13.48 5.25 25.22
C ALA A 576 -12.99 5.96 26.49
N ASP A 577 -13.22 5.38 27.67
CA ASP A 577 -12.67 5.89 28.94
C ASP A 577 -11.14 5.97 28.89
N ARG A 578 -10.49 4.90 28.41
CA ARG A 578 -9.04 4.82 28.29
C ARG A 578 -8.46 5.86 27.33
N ALA A 579 -9.08 6.08 26.18
CA ALA A 579 -8.62 7.08 25.22
C ALA A 579 -8.59 8.48 25.86
N GLU A 580 -9.69 8.88 26.50
CA GLU A 580 -9.78 10.15 27.22
C GLU A 580 -8.78 10.22 28.37
N HIS A 581 -8.64 9.15 29.14
CA HIS A 581 -7.72 9.08 30.28
C HIS A 581 -6.25 9.23 29.85
N VAL A 582 -5.86 8.56 28.76
CA VAL A 582 -4.49 8.65 28.24
C VAL A 582 -4.19 10.06 27.73
N ASP A 583 -5.10 10.66 26.96
CA ASP A 583 -4.88 11.97 26.37
C ASP A 583 -4.91 13.12 27.41
N SER A 584 -5.75 13.00 28.44
CA SER A 584 -5.93 14.07 29.44
C SER A 584 -5.04 13.96 30.67
N VAL A 585 -4.59 12.75 31.04
CA VAL A 585 -3.85 12.51 32.30
C VAL A 585 -2.52 11.82 32.06
N VAL A 586 -2.52 10.62 31.48
CA VAL A 586 -1.32 9.76 31.43
C VAL A 586 -0.24 10.35 30.54
N ARG A 587 -0.56 10.68 29.29
CA ARG A 587 0.43 11.19 28.32
C ARG A 587 0.99 12.54 28.75
N PRO A 588 0.18 13.53 29.17
CA PRO A 588 0.72 14.78 29.71
C PRO A 588 1.63 14.58 30.93
N ALA A 589 1.42 13.55 31.76
CA ALA A 589 2.31 13.26 32.90
C ALA A 589 3.66 12.68 32.44
N LEU A 590 3.64 11.72 31.53
CA LEU A 590 4.85 11.10 30.97
C LEU A 590 5.70 12.11 30.17
N GLU A 591 5.06 13.00 29.41
CA GLU A 591 5.76 14.05 28.64
C GLU A 591 6.54 15.03 29.54
N ARG A 592 6.12 15.21 30.79
CA ARG A 592 6.83 16.03 31.79
C ARG A 592 7.92 15.28 32.55
N GLY A 593 8.08 13.98 32.31
CA GLY A 593 9.04 13.13 33.02
C GLY A 593 8.51 12.49 34.31
N ALA A 594 7.22 12.64 34.64
CA ALA A 594 6.64 12.06 35.85
C ALA A 594 6.54 10.52 35.77
N ILE A 595 6.47 9.89 36.94
CA ILE A 595 6.15 8.47 37.07
C ILE A 595 4.64 8.32 37.21
N VAL A 596 4.00 7.64 36.24
CA VAL A 596 2.57 7.35 36.28
C VAL A 596 2.36 5.94 36.82
N ILE A 597 1.53 5.80 37.84
CA ILE A 597 1.10 4.51 38.38
C ILE A 597 -0.40 4.38 38.13
N SER A 598 -0.81 3.42 37.31
CA SER A 598 -2.22 3.16 37.00
C SER A 598 -2.71 1.87 37.66
N ASP A 599 -3.81 1.94 38.40
CA ASP A 599 -4.61 0.76 38.77
C ASP A 599 -5.43 0.34 37.54
N ARG A 600 -5.03 -0.77 36.91
CA ARG A 600 -5.51 -1.30 35.62
C ARG A 600 -5.10 -0.45 34.39
N TYR A 601 -4.99 -1.14 33.25
CA TYR A 601 -4.75 -0.56 31.93
C TYR A 601 -5.30 -1.49 30.81
N ILE A 602 -4.62 -1.59 29.66
CA ILE A 602 -5.02 -2.40 28.50
C ILE A 602 -5.16 -3.89 28.85
N ASP A 603 -4.29 -4.40 29.72
CA ASP A 603 -4.22 -5.84 30.01
C ASP A 603 -5.50 -6.32 30.73
N SER A 604 -6.07 -5.48 31.61
CA SER A 604 -7.41 -5.68 32.17
C SER A 604 -8.48 -5.85 31.09
N SER A 605 -8.47 -5.06 30.02
CA SER A 605 -9.48 -5.23 28.96
C SER A 605 -9.32 -6.54 28.19
N VAL A 606 -8.07 -6.96 27.94
CA VAL A 606 -7.81 -8.23 27.25
C VAL A 606 -8.20 -9.43 28.12
N ALA A 607 -7.97 -9.35 29.43
CA ALA A 607 -8.35 -10.41 30.36
C ALA A 607 -9.88 -10.48 30.59
N TYR A 608 -10.53 -9.36 30.93
CA TYR A 608 -11.97 -9.33 31.24
C TYR A 608 -12.84 -9.43 29.99
N GLN A 609 -12.64 -8.55 29.00
CA GLN A 609 -13.47 -8.54 27.79
C GLN A 609 -13.01 -9.57 26.75
N GLY A 610 -11.72 -9.88 26.67
CA GLY A 610 -11.24 -10.95 25.80
C GLY A 610 -11.57 -12.33 26.37
N ALA A 611 -10.81 -12.75 27.39
CA ALA A 611 -10.95 -14.11 27.96
C ALA A 611 -12.23 -14.31 28.78
N GLY A 612 -12.64 -13.32 29.58
CA GLY A 612 -13.83 -13.42 30.42
C GLY A 612 -15.14 -13.45 29.61
N ARG A 613 -15.29 -12.54 28.63
CA ARG A 613 -16.51 -12.35 27.81
C ARG A 613 -16.51 -13.06 26.45
N ASP A 614 -15.52 -13.93 26.18
CA ASP A 614 -15.34 -14.68 24.93
C ASP A 614 -15.32 -13.81 23.67
N LEU A 615 -14.63 -12.66 23.76
CA LEU A 615 -14.28 -11.85 22.58
C LEU A 615 -12.86 -12.20 22.16
N ALA A 616 -12.57 -12.13 20.85
CA ALA A 616 -11.23 -12.41 20.35
C ALA A 616 -10.19 -11.47 21.04
N PRO A 617 -9.25 -12.01 21.84
CA PRO A 617 -8.30 -11.18 22.61
C PRO A 617 -7.47 -10.24 21.73
N THR A 618 -7.16 -10.70 20.51
CA THR A 618 -6.44 -9.92 19.49
C THR A 618 -7.23 -8.70 19.01
N GLU A 619 -8.57 -8.80 18.92
CA GLU A 619 -9.42 -7.67 18.53
C GLU A 619 -9.49 -6.63 19.65
N ILE A 620 -9.63 -7.08 20.91
CA ILE A 620 -9.66 -6.19 22.09
C ILE A 620 -8.33 -5.47 22.27
N ALA A 621 -7.22 -6.19 22.13
CA ALA A 621 -5.89 -5.62 22.18
C ALA A 621 -5.71 -4.56 21.06
N ARG A 622 -6.19 -4.82 19.84
CA ARG A 622 -6.11 -3.87 18.73
C ARG A 622 -6.92 -2.59 18.98
N ILE A 623 -8.16 -2.71 19.46
CA ILE A 623 -8.99 -1.53 19.80
C ILE A 623 -8.34 -0.71 20.92
N SER A 624 -7.80 -1.40 21.94
CA SER A 624 -7.13 -0.75 23.06
C SER A 624 -5.85 -0.04 22.64
N ARG A 625 -5.02 -0.66 21.78
CA ARG A 625 -3.82 -0.03 21.20
C ARG A 625 -4.17 1.21 20.38
N TRP A 626 -5.26 1.15 19.61
CA TRP A 626 -5.74 2.31 18.86
C TRP A 626 -6.16 3.44 19.81
N ALA A 627 -6.92 3.11 20.87
CA ALA A 627 -7.36 4.08 21.88
C ALA A 627 -6.20 4.79 22.59
N THR A 628 -5.06 4.12 22.78
CA THR A 628 -3.89 4.67 23.48
C THR A 628 -2.80 5.19 22.55
N SER A 629 -3.03 5.17 21.24
CA SER A 629 -2.01 5.44 20.22
C SER A 629 -0.72 4.62 20.44
N GLY A 630 -0.86 3.34 20.81
CA GLY A 630 0.25 2.39 20.99
C GLY A 630 1.03 2.51 22.30
N LEU A 631 0.64 3.41 23.22
CA LEU A 631 1.30 3.54 24.52
C LEU A 631 1.12 2.27 25.35
N VAL A 632 2.24 1.70 25.82
CA VAL A 632 2.27 0.56 26.76
C VAL A 632 3.06 0.92 28.02
N PRO A 633 2.79 0.25 29.17
CA PRO A 633 3.59 0.42 30.38
C PRO A 633 5.03 -0.04 30.19
N HIS A 634 5.95 0.60 30.92
CA HIS A 634 7.33 0.16 31.06
C HIS A 634 7.41 -1.13 31.89
N LEU A 635 6.52 -1.24 32.89
CA LEU A 635 6.35 -2.43 33.72
C LEU A 635 4.86 -2.62 34.01
N THR A 636 4.39 -3.86 33.87
CA THR A 636 3.10 -4.31 34.38
C THR A 636 3.34 -5.26 35.56
N VAL A 637 2.86 -4.91 36.75
CA VAL A 637 2.90 -5.79 37.92
C VAL A 637 1.58 -6.54 37.99
N LEU A 638 1.62 -7.85 37.74
CA LEU A 638 0.47 -8.73 37.84
C LEU A 638 0.41 -9.34 39.24
N LEU A 639 -0.59 -8.94 40.02
CA LEU A 639 -0.92 -9.54 41.32
C LEU A 639 -1.78 -10.79 41.08
N ASP A 640 -1.16 -11.97 41.13
CA ASP A 640 -1.84 -13.25 40.95
C ASP A 640 -2.36 -13.77 42.30
N VAL A 641 -3.66 -14.05 42.36
CA VAL A 641 -4.30 -14.65 43.53
C VAL A 641 -5.42 -15.56 43.05
N ASP A 642 -5.68 -16.61 43.82
CA ASP A 642 -6.81 -17.48 43.56
C ASP A 642 -8.14 -16.71 43.66
N PRO A 643 -9.06 -16.81 42.68
CA PRO A 643 -10.32 -16.07 42.71
C PRO A 643 -11.18 -16.36 43.94
N ALA A 644 -11.13 -17.57 44.50
CA ALA A 644 -11.89 -17.90 45.71
C ALA A 644 -11.33 -17.14 46.91
N THR A 645 -9.99 -17.14 47.09
CA THR A 645 -9.30 -16.39 48.14
C THR A 645 -9.49 -14.87 47.97
N ALA A 646 -9.49 -14.37 46.73
CA ALA A 646 -9.69 -12.94 46.47
C ALA A 646 -11.10 -12.48 46.85
N ARG A 647 -12.11 -13.34 46.67
CA ARG A 647 -13.52 -13.05 47.00
C ARG A 647 -13.76 -12.91 48.50
N GLU A 648 -12.98 -13.59 49.33
CA GLU A 648 -13.03 -13.45 50.80
C GLU A 648 -12.60 -12.04 51.27
N ARG A 649 -11.92 -11.27 50.41
CA ARG A 649 -11.44 -9.91 50.71
C ARG A 649 -12.45 -8.81 50.37
N PHE A 650 -13.60 -9.14 49.78
CA PHE A 650 -14.61 -8.14 49.45
C PHE A 650 -15.36 -7.68 50.70
N THR A 651 -15.29 -6.37 50.97
CA THR A 651 -15.94 -5.73 52.13
C THR A 651 -17.26 -5.04 51.78
N GLU A 652 -17.53 -4.84 50.49
CA GLU A 652 -18.70 -4.12 49.97
C GLU A 652 -19.57 -5.03 49.08
N ALA A 653 -20.77 -4.56 48.73
CA ALA A 653 -21.63 -5.26 47.79
C ALA A 653 -20.95 -5.32 46.41
N PRO A 654 -20.88 -6.51 45.76
CA PRO A 654 -20.14 -6.67 44.52
C PRO A 654 -20.76 -5.87 43.39
N ASP A 655 -19.92 -5.22 42.59
CA ASP A 655 -20.36 -4.57 41.36
C ASP A 655 -20.76 -5.59 40.28
N ARG A 656 -21.18 -5.09 39.10
CA ARG A 656 -21.64 -5.96 38.00
C ARG A 656 -20.59 -6.99 37.55
N LEU A 657 -19.30 -6.66 37.55
CA LEU A 657 -18.23 -7.58 37.14
C LEU A 657 -17.81 -8.51 38.28
N GLU A 658 -17.82 -8.02 39.52
CA GLU A 658 -17.55 -8.83 40.71
C GLU A 658 -18.67 -9.84 41.02
N SER A 659 -19.87 -9.58 40.49
CA SER A 659 -21.04 -10.47 40.57
C SER A 659 -21.03 -11.61 39.55
N GLU A 660 -20.00 -11.71 38.70
CA GLU A 660 -19.90 -12.77 37.70
C GLU A 660 -19.61 -14.15 38.34
N PRO A 661 -19.91 -15.25 37.61
CA PRO A 661 -19.64 -16.62 38.08
C PRO A 661 -18.15 -16.90 38.29
N ALA A 662 -17.82 -17.88 39.14
CA ALA A 662 -16.43 -18.27 39.41
C ALA A 662 -15.63 -18.59 38.13
N GLU A 663 -16.23 -19.31 37.18
CA GLU A 663 -15.62 -19.65 35.89
C GLU A 663 -15.19 -18.40 35.08
N PHE A 664 -15.92 -17.28 35.21
CA PHE A 664 -15.52 -16.03 34.57
C PHE A 664 -14.20 -15.52 35.15
N HIS A 665 -14.08 -15.48 36.48
CA HIS A 665 -12.87 -15.01 37.15
C HIS A 665 -11.68 -15.96 36.94
N GLU A 666 -11.91 -17.26 36.82
CA GLU A 666 -10.87 -18.23 36.42
C GLU A 666 -10.35 -17.94 35.00
N ARG A 667 -11.25 -17.69 34.03
CA ARG A 667 -10.84 -17.29 32.67
C ARG A 667 -10.08 -15.97 32.66
N VAL A 668 -10.48 -15.00 33.48
CA VAL A 668 -9.77 -13.72 33.64
C VAL A 668 -8.35 -13.94 34.17
N ARG A 669 -8.19 -14.73 35.25
CA ARG A 669 -6.87 -15.08 35.80
C ARG A 669 -5.99 -15.78 34.75
N SER A 670 -6.53 -16.78 34.05
CA SER A 670 -5.82 -17.46 32.96
C SER A 670 -5.42 -16.51 31.84
N GLY A 671 -6.28 -15.54 31.51
CA GLY A 671 -6.00 -14.49 30.52
C GLY A 671 -4.80 -13.63 30.91
N PHE A 672 -4.75 -13.16 32.17
CA PHE A 672 -3.61 -12.41 32.68
C PHE A 672 -2.30 -13.21 32.68
N LEU A 673 -2.32 -14.46 33.15
CA LEU A 673 -1.14 -15.31 33.16
C LEU A 673 -0.62 -15.62 31.74
N THR A 674 -1.53 -15.76 30.77
CA THR A 674 -1.17 -15.94 29.36
C THR A 674 -0.48 -14.69 28.79
N LEU A 675 -0.98 -13.49 29.13
CA LEU A 675 -0.34 -12.23 28.73
C LEU A 675 1.05 -12.08 29.35
N ALA A 676 1.20 -12.42 30.63
CA ALA A 676 2.47 -12.36 31.33
C ALA A 676 3.51 -13.34 30.75
N ALA A 677 3.09 -14.56 30.41
CA ALA A 677 3.95 -15.56 29.79
C ALA A 677 4.41 -15.16 28.37
N ALA A 678 3.62 -14.36 27.65
CA ALA A 678 3.95 -13.91 26.31
C ALA A 678 4.98 -12.77 26.26
N ASP A 679 5.15 -12.00 27.34
CA ASP A 679 6.08 -10.87 27.42
C ASP A 679 6.75 -10.77 28.81
N PRO A 680 7.58 -11.77 29.20
CA PRO A 680 8.15 -11.85 30.55
C PRO A 680 9.08 -10.68 30.89
N THR A 681 9.51 -9.89 29.90
CA THR A 681 10.30 -8.68 30.10
C THR A 681 9.49 -7.51 30.65
N ARG A 682 8.23 -7.39 30.22
CA ARG A 682 7.32 -6.30 30.63
C ARG A 682 6.51 -6.65 31.88
N TYR A 683 6.36 -7.92 32.22
CA TYR A 683 5.58 -8.36 33.38
C TYR A 683 6.43 -8.74 34.58
N LEU A 684 5.96 -8.36 35.76
CA LEU A 684 6.37 -8.95 37.04
C LEU A 684 5.14 -9.62 37.65
N VAL A 685 5.13 -10.95 37.69
CA VAL A 685 4.06 -11.72 38.35
C VAL A 685 4.42 -11.90 39.82
N VAL A 686 3.52 -11.49 40.72
CA VAL A 686 3.71 -11.57 42.17
C VAL A 686 2.54 -12.33 42.78
N ASP A 687 2.84 -13.26 43.68
CA ASP A 687 1.84 -13.98 44.47
C ASP A 687 1.17 -13.02 45.48
N ALA A 688 -0.08 -12.66 45.20
CA ALA A 688 -0.89 -11.77 46.02
C ALA A 688 -1.59 -12.48 47.20
N GLY A 689 -1.27 -13.76 47.43
CA GLY A 689 -1.59 -14.48 48.66
C GLY A 689 -0.69 -14.11 49.84
N GLN A 690 0.46 -13.47 49.59
CA GLN A 690 1.42 -13.05 50.61
C GLN A 690 0.98 -11.77 51.36
N GLU A 691 1.69 -11.44 52.45
CA GLU A 691 1.48 -10.19 53.18
C GLU A 691 1.79 -8.96 52.29
N PRO A 692 1.01 -7.87 52.37
CA PRO A 692 1.16 -6.68 51.52
C PRO A 692 2.59 -6.11 51.48
N GLU A 693 3.29 -6.08 52.61
CA GLU A 693 4.65 -5.57 52.74
C GLU A 693 5.66 -6.44 51.97
N SER A 694 5.44 -7.76 51.93
CA SER A 694 6.28 -8.70 51.17
C SER A 694 6.12 -8.45 49.67
N ILE A 695 4.87 -8.27 49.21
CA ILE A 695 4.56 -7.92 47.82
C ILE A 695 5.23 -6.59 47.45
N THR A 696 5.07 -5.56 48.28
CA THR A 696 5.70 -4.25 48.06
C THR A 696 7.21 -4.38 47.95
N THR A 697 7.84 -5.19 48.80
CA THR A 697 9.30 -5.40 48.79
C THR A 697 9.79 -6.01 47.48
N VAL A 698 9.09 -7.03 46.97
CA VAL A 698 9.40 -7.68 45.69
C VAL A 698 9.29 -6.67 44.53
N VAL A 699 8.21 -5.88 44.51
CA VAL A 699 7.99 -4.89 43.45
C VAL A 699 9.04 -3.77 43.51
N ARG A 700 9.38 -3.29 44.71
CA ARG A 700 10.44 -2.28 44.91
C ARG A 700 11.78 -2.74 44.37
N HIS A 701 12.18 -3.99 44.67
CA HIS A 701 13.44 -4.54 44.19
C HIS A 701 13.52 -4.55 42.64
N ARG A 702 12.41 -4.84 41.96
CA ARG A 702 12.35 -4.77 40.50
C ARG A 702 12.39 -3.32 39.99
N LEU A 703 11.69 -2.41 40.66
CA LEU A 703 11.66 -1.00 40.29
C LEU A 703 13.02 -0.31 40.51
N ASP A 704 13.80 -0.70 41.51
CA ASP A 704 15.17 -0.20 41.72
C ASP A 704 16.08 -0.38 40.50
N GLN A 705 15.82 -1.39 39.68
CA GLN A 705 16.60 -1.70 38.48
C GLN A 705 16.09 -0.94 37.23
N LEU A 706 14.85 -0.46 37.25
CA LEU A 706 14.15 0.05 36.08
C LEU A 706 13.84 1.55 36.15
N LEU A 707 13.69 2.09 37.36
CA LEU A 707 13.39 3.50 37.54
C LEU A 707 14.58 4.36 37.08
N PRO A 708 14.32 5.48 36.39
CA PRO A 708 15.35 6.48 36.13
C PRO A 708 15.84 7.06 37.46
N LEU A 709 17.10 7.53 37.51
CA LEU A 709 17.61 8.26 38.67
C LEU A 709 16.80 9.56 38.86
N SER A 710 16.50 9.90 40.11
CA SER A 710 15.84 11.18 40.40
C SER A 710 16.82 12.35 40.24
N GLU A 711 16.31 13.57 40.05
CA GLU A 711 17.16 14.78 39.99
C GLU A 711 18.01 14.91 41.26
N ALA A 712 17.44 14.59 42.43
CA ALA A 712 18.14 14.60 43.70
C ALA A 712 19.28 13.55 43.76
N GLU A 713 19.07 12.36 43.19
CA GLU A 713 20.11 11.33 43.11
C GLU A 713 21.23 11.74 42.13
N ILE A 714 20.88 12.35 40.99
CA ILE A 714 21.84 12.87 40.03
C ILE A 714 22.69 13.98 40.66
N GLU A 715 22.06 14.94 41.34
CA GLU A 715 22.76 16.00 42.08
C GLU A 715 23.65 15.44 43.17
N ALA A 716 23.19 14.45 43.95
CA ALA A 716 23.99 13.81 44.98
C ALA A 716 25.21 13.06 44.41
N ILE A 717 25.05 12.38 43.26
CA ILE A 717 26.15 11.71 42.55
C ILE A 717 27.14 12.73 42.00
N GLU A 718 26.66 13.82 41.40
CA GLU A 718 27.53 14.90 40.90
C GLU A 718 28.28 15.60 42.03
N GLU A 719 27.63 15.84 43.16
CA GLU A 719 28.25 16.42 44.35
C GLU A 719 29.28 15.46 44.96
N ALA A 720 28.96 14.16 45.05
CA ALA A 720 29.90 13.14 45.49
C ALA A 720 31.10 13.02 44.53
N ARG A 721 30.88 13.11 43.22
CA ARG A 721 31.94 13.10 42.21
C ARG A 721 32.84 14.34 42.36
N ARG A 722 32.24 15.53 42.54
CA ARG A 722 33.00 16.77 42.80
C ARG A 722 33.84 16.66 44.07
N LYS A 723 33.27 16.15 45.16
CA LYS A 723 34.01 15.92 46.42
C LYS A 723 35.15 14.92 46.23
N ALA A 724 34.92 13.84 45.49
CA ALA A 724 35.95 12.84 45.19
C ALA A 724 37.07 13.41 44.29
N GLU A 725 36.73 14.22 43.28
CA GLU A 725 37.70 14.92 42.42
C GLU A 725 38.53 15.94 43.24
N GLU A 726 37.89 16.70 44.14
CA GLU A 726 38.59 17.63 45.05
C GLU A 726 39.50 16.89 46.04
N GLU A 727 39.05 15.78 46.62
CA GLU A 727 39.85 14.96 47.54
C GLU A 727 41.03 14.30 46.82
N ALA A 728 40.82 13.79 45.59
CA ALA A 728 41.88 13.23 44.76
C ALA A 728 42.91 14.31 44.37
N ARG A 729 42.46 15.52 44.00
CA ARG A 729 43.35 16.64 43.71
C ARG A 729 44.16 17.04 44.93
N ARG A 730 43.54 17.12 46.11
CA ARG A 730 44.23 17.43 47.37
C ARG A 730 45.27 16.36 47.71
N LYS A 731 44.95 15.07 47.58
CA LYS A 731 45.92 13.98 47.79
C LYS A 731 47.07 14.04 46.80
N ALA A 732 46.81 14.36 45.53
CA ALA A 732 47.85 14.53 44.52
C ALA A 732 48.75 15.75 44.80
N GLU A 733 48.19 16.87 45.27
CA GLU A 733 48.95 18.05 45.70
C GLU A 733 49.80 17.74 46.95
N GLU A 734 49.26 17.02 47.95
CA GLU A 734 49.99 16.58 49.14
C GLU A 734 51.11 15.57 48.80
N GLU A 735 50.88 14.64 47.87
CA GLU A 735 51.89 13.68 47.41
C GLU A 735 52.99 14.37 46.58
N ALA A 736 52.62 15.33 45.72
CA ALA A 736 53.58 16.15 44.97
C ALA A 736 54.43 17.03 45.90
N ALA A 737 53.82 17.62 46.94
CA ALA A 737 54.55 18.38 47.96
C ALA A 737 55.52 17.50 48.75
N ARG A 738 55.11 16.28 49.14
CA ARG A 738 56.02 15.31 49.78
C ARG A 738 57.17 14.91 48.88
N LYS A 739 56.92 14.59 47.60
CA LYS A 739 57.98 14.25 46.65
C LYS A 739 58.95 15.43 46.44
N ALA A 740 58.44 16.66 46.35
CA ALA A 740 59.28 17.84 46.23
C ALA A 740 60.11 18.10 47.51
N GLU A 741 59.57 17.81 48.69
CA GLU A 741 60.29 17.92 49.96
C GLU A 741 61.35 16.82 50.11
N GLU A 742 61.02 15.58 49.72
CA GLU A 742 61.98 14.47 49.67
C GLU A 742 63.12 14.74 48.69
N GLU A 743 62.83 15.23 47.47
CA GLU A 743 63.86 15.64 46.50
C GLU A 743 64.74 16.77 47.04
N ARG A 744 64.16 17.73 47.78
CA ARG A 744 64.91 18.82 48.40
C ARG A 744 65.85 18.30 49.50
N LEU A 745 65.34 17.45 50.38
CA LEU A 745 66.13 16.82 51.45
C LEU A 745 67.23 15.92 50.89
N GLU A 746 66.96 15.18 49.80
CA GLU A 746 67.95 14.35 49.14
C GLU A 746 69.05 15.20 48.49
N LYS A 747 68.68 16.32 47.87
CA LYS A 747 69.64 17.28 47.32
C LYS A 747 70.50 17.92 48.41
N GLU A 748 69.91 18.34 49.52
CA GLU A 748 70.66 18.86 50.68
C GLU A 748 71.61 17.80 51.26
N ARG A 749 71.16 16.54 51.35
CA ARG A 749 72.00 15.42 51.82
C ARG A 749 73.16 15.14 50.87
N GLN A 750 72.93 15.21 49.56
CA GLN A 750 73.98 15.07 48.55
C GLN A 750 74.99 16.23 48.60
N GLU A 751 74.52 17.47 48.77
CA GLU A 751 75.39 18.64 48.97
C GLU A 751 76.22 18.53 50.25
N GLN A 752 75.63 18.03 51.35
CA GLN A 752 76.32 17.82 52.61
C GLN A 752 77.37 16.71 52.52
N LEU A 753 77.05 15.60 51.84
CA LEU A 753 78.01 14.53 51.53
C LEU A 753 79.14 15.02 50.61
N ALA A 754 78.85 15.87 49.63
CA ALA A 754 79.85 16.47 48.76
C ALA A 754 80.80 17.40 49.54
N ARG A 755 80.27 18.21 50.47
CA ARG A 755 81.09 19.03 51.37
C ARG A 755 82.00 18.19 52.26
N LEU A 756 81.46 17.14 52.88
CA LEU A 756 82.25 16.24 53.72
C LEU A 756 83.37 15.53 52.94
N ARG A 757 83.09 15.12 51.69
CA ARG A 757 84.11 14.52 50.81
C ARG A 757 85.18 15.54 50.42
N ALA A 758 84.80 16.79 50.13
CA ALA A 758 85.74 17.86 49.82
C ALA A 758 86.63 18.19 51.03
N GLU A 759 86.07 18.23 52.25
CA GLU A 759 86.85 18.41 53.48
C GLU A 759 87.79 17.22 53.75
N GLU A 760 87.36 15.99 53.48
CA GLU A 760 88.20 14.80 53.63
C GLU A 760 89.33 14.76 52.58
N GLU A 761 89.07 15.18 51.35
CA GLU A 761 90.07 15.34 50.30
C GLU A 761 91.07 16.46 50.63
N GLU A 762 90.62 17.61 51.13
CA GLU A 762 91.52 18.65 51.62
C GLU A 762 92.38 18.15 52.79
N ARG A 763 91.81 17.37 53.71
CA ARG A 763 92.55 16.80 54.84
C ARG A 763 93.60 15.81 54.37
N LYS A 764 93.27 14.93 53.41
CA LYS A 764 94.23 14.00 52.79
C LYS A 764 95.32 14.73 52.01
N GLN A 765 94.99 15.82 51.32
CA GLN A 765 95.96 16.67 50.63
C GLN A 765 96.95 17.30 51.63
N ARG A 766 96.45 17.86 52.73
CA ARG A 766 97.30 18.43 53.80
C ARG A 766 98.18 17.38 54.47
N GLU A 767 97.65 16.18 54.74
CA GLU A 767 98.44 15.07 55.30
C GLU A 767 99.51 14.57 54.31
N LEU A 768 99.21 14.50 53.01
CA LEU A 768 100.19 14.17 51.97
C LEU A 768 101.27 15.25 51.83
N GLU A 769 100.90 16.52 51.95
CA GLU A 769 101.84 17.64 51.89
C GLU A 769 102.75 17.66 53.13
N GLU A 770 102.21 17.42 54.32
CA GLU A 770 103.01 17.24 55.55
C GLU A 770 103.91 16.00 55.48
N ALA A 771 103.42 14.88 54.93
CA ALA A 771 104.23 13.67 54.75
C ALA A 771 105.40 13.91 53.79
N ARG A 772 105.16 14.59 52.66
CA ARG A 772 106.23 15.01 51.73
C ARG A 772 107.22 15.95 52.38
N ARG A 773 106.76 16.87 53.23
CA ARG A 773 107.64 17.79 53.97
C ARG A 773 108.53 17.06 54.96
N ARG A 774 107.99 16.08 55.70
CA ARG A 774 108.74 15.21 56.62
C ARG A 774 109.70 14.26 55.89
N GLU A 775 109.37 13.84 54.67
CA GLU A 775 110.25 13.02 53.85
C GLU A 775 111.39 13.85 53.23
N ALA A 776 111.11 15.09 52.81
CA ALA A 776 112.13 16.05 52.37
C ALA A 776 113.07 16.46 53.52
N GLU A 777 112.56 16.63 54.74
CA GLU A 777 113.38 16.87 55.93
C GLU A 777 114.27 15.67 56.25
N ARG A 778 113.75 14.44 56.19
CA ARG A 778 114.55 13.21 56.35
C ARG A 778 115.63 13.06 55.28
N GLN A 779 115.32 13.36 54.01
CA GLN A 779 116.31 13.33 52.93
C GLN A 779 117.37 14.42 53.09
N ALA A 780 117.00 15.60 53.59
CA ALA A 780 117.95 16.68 53.90
C ALA A 780 118.85 16.31 55.10
N GLU A 781 118.32 15.60 56.09
CA GLU A 781 119.07 15.12 57.25
C GLU A 781 120.01 13.96 56.87
N GLU A 782 119.57 13.01 56.04
CA GLU A 782 120.44 11.99 55.45
C GLU A 782 121.52 12.59 54.55
N ALA A 783 121.21 13.64 53.78
CA ALA A 783 122.20 14.35 52.97
C ALA A 783 123.24 15.09 53.84
N ARG A 784 122.82 15.65 54.98
CA ARG A 784 123.74 16.23 55.99
C ARG A 784 124.62 15.15 56.62
N GLN A 785 124.07 14.00 57.00
CA GLN A 785 124.85 12.88 57.56
C GLN A 785 125.83 12.30 56.54
N ARG A 786 125.46 12.16 55.25
CA ARG A 786 126.38 11.74 54.18
C ARG A 786 127.46 12.79 53.89
N ALA A 787 127.15 14.08 54.02
CA ALA A 787 128.15 15.16 53.93
C ALA A 787 129.11 15.18 55.14
N GLU A 788 128.62 14.81 56.32
CA GLU A 788 129.43 14.69 57.55
C GLU A 788 130.31 13.43 57.54
N GLU A 789 129.82 12.29 57.02
CA GLU A 789 130.62 11.08 56.76
C GLU A 789 131.66 11.29 55.64
N ALA A 790 131.33 12.07 54.60
CA ALA A 790 132.30 12.47 53.57
C ALA A 790 133.38 13.40 54.14
N ARG A 791 133.06 14.25 55.12
CA ARG A 791 134.04 15.07 55.86
C ARG A 791 134.94 14.23 56.77
N ARG A 792 134.39 13.23 57.47
CA ARG A 792 135.17 12.29 58.31
C ARG A 792 136.06 11.30 57.55
N ARG A 793 135.82 11.09 56.25
CA ARG A 793 136.72 10.33 55.36
C ARG A 793 137.80 11.19 54.70
N ALA A 794 137.76 12.51 54.89
CA ALA A 794 138.73 13.48 54.37
C ALA A 794 139.68 14.04 55.46
N GLU A 795 139.40 13.77 56.74
CA GLU A 795 140.41 13.60 57.80
C GLU A 795 141.16 12.27 57.59
#